data_AF-A0A9E2MI05-F1
#
_entry.id   AF-A0A9E2MI05-F1
#
_cell.length_a   1.000
_cell.length_b   1.000
_cell.length_c   1.000
_cell.angle_alpha   90.00
_cell.angle_beta   90.00
_cell.angle_gamma   90.00
#
_symmetry.space_group_name_H-M   'P 1'
#
loop_
_entity.id
_entity.type
_entity.pdbx_description
1 polymer ?
#
loop_
_entity_poly.entity_id
_entity_poly.type
_entity_poly.pdbx_seq_one_letter_code
_entity_poly.pdbx_strand_id
1 'polypeptide(L)'
;MVIVANVHRRWLYYIFLTGAFSLLLGVVSTLPVEARDAASDWGLQDRDRGGISEVTGLTSVYLPLVEKPDMFNVDTVPIWTHNHLPASHEVALFRRTFELHEPLEDALLNIFADTRYELWVDGSWIGRGPARFSRDYHEYDSYPLGNLPPGDHLIAVLVQWAPNNRRAESVSPILQAILTGKIDQKFIQLLATDETWRVMRSDAWNADAVPVHTWELIGPTELVDLRRLPIDWFTLSFDDTAWSYAAQADLLPVYTPLLVPYLATKSQIGEYEPWGRSIQHSNTSKPLYTPRSIAPLVDVEMPVTLVEQGILSPGRSLVELSGDESSVAMSFDVTQPIVFSVEMLSGTNITLPGRLMLDNTDMVLIPVNGERPDVVIASRLIASGKHTLQIGEIPLDGLTLSVQTENVMFQQPIPFEQGNHAGRRLLLAEPISATVTAQNTYSTAISLHFDTFPAYAVLDMSRTIHGRAILQVNGPAGTIVDLGWDERLYPETSRPLPFPGSLHPYWNQVDSWILDGDSRSLTTIDTRAGRYLLLAVWEADAPVDISLQVMEERYPVVQHGFFDSSDPLLNRIWQVGVDTLYPNMTDAYTDTPWRERGQWWGDAFVIDKVNRVAFGDFVLLRRGLLYMADAFDYGKPEALAPNGEGANMADYGMLWVHNLQEYLQLNDDRAFARDLYPTLLEFMLYLENIENPSTGLLDFPDDIWARTVYIDTMAWMVRKGQSAPANAMYIETLLRAASIAGFLGDSWQAAKWQNQAEQKKTLFNDLLYLLQQERYLTSVYQGQPITPTVFSQAWPLAYNLVDSNKSAGVIGSLQMMLSEEPASANIGTYGMYWVFDAYFQHGYVSDAVDLMKNYYGWMLSQGASTWWETFCSVEHYSSSLSHGWGSSPTWFLSTYVLGAQQTGTRSWQVKPSFAGVDAVAGAIPLPDGLLTVSWAGQHCQSRTLDIQSPDATEGDVIISDVQEASIFWNGQIVWLDGVTQQEGVTLINEDVHIPVQGGVHYFEITGYCVDQ
;
A
#
# COMPACT_ATOMS: atom_id res chain seq x y z
N MET A 1 46.56 28.53 0.17
CA MET A 1 47.68 28.02 0.99
C MET A 1 47.71 28.76 2.32
N VAL A 2 46.81 28.41 3.23
CA VAL A 2 46.96 28.50 4.70
C VAL A 2 46.13 27.35 5.23
N ILE A 3 46.81 26.37 5.82
CA ILE A 3 46.24 25.14 6.39
C ILE A 3 46.56 25.18 7.89
N VAL A 4 45.66 24.59 8.68
CA VAL A 4 45.82 24.07 10.06
C VAL A 4 45.60 25.09 11.19
N ALA A 5 44.38 25.09 11.74
CA ALA A 5 44.11 24.91 13.17
C ALA A 5 42.62 25.16 13.46
N ASN A 6 41.81 24.09 13.57
CA ASN A 6 40.57 24.09 14.37
C ASN A 6 40.01 22.66 14.47
N VAL A 7 40.70 21.84 15.25
CA VAL A 7 40.14 20.64 15.90
C VAL A 7 40.26 20.95 17.39
N HIS A 8 39.13 21.23 18.04
CA HIS A 8 38.87 21.22 19.50
C HIS A 8 37.80 22.25 19.90
N ARG A 9 36.54 22.00 19.55
CA ARG A 9 35.36 22.57 20.24
C ARG A 9 34.15 21.62 20.11
N ARG A 10 34.24 20.41 20.68
CA ARG A 10 33.08 19.48 20.82
C ARG A 10 33.07 18.65 22.12
N TRP A 11 33.85 19.02 23.14
CA TRP A 11 34.00 18.22 24.38
C TRP A 11 33.80 19.00 25.69
N LEU A 12 32.92 20.00 25.73
CA LEU A 12 32.75 20.85 26.93
C LEU A 12 31.30 21.16 27.35
N TYR A 13 30.32 20.34 26.95
CA TYR A 13 28.95 20.43 27.46
C TYR A 13 28.43 19.19 28.22
N TYR A 14 29.25 18.13 28.35
CA TYR A 14 28.86 16.87 28.99
C TYR A 14 29.50 16.60 30.38
N ILE A 15 30.22 17.56 30.97
CA ILE A 15 30.91 17.40 32.27
C ILE A 15 30.46 18.48 33.28
N PHE A 16 29.15 18.72 33.40
CA PHE A 16 28.62 19.56 34.49
C PHE A 16 27.36 19.05 35.20
N LEU A 17 26.93 17.80 34.94
CA LEU A 17 25.75 17.21 35.60
C LEU A 17 25.98 15.86 36.30
N THR A 18 27.22 15.36 36.37
CA THR A 18 27.55 14.09 37.06
C THR A 18 28.29 14.27 38.40
N GLY A 19 28.38 15.51 38.91
CA GLY A 19 29.16 15.82 40.12
C GLY A 19 28.37 16.09 41.42
N ALA A 20 27.03 15.99 41.42
CA ALA A 20 26.22 16.45 42.55
C ALA A 20 25.11 15.46 43.01
N PHE A 21 25.27 14.16 42.76
CA PHE A 21 24.26 13.15 43.12
C PHE A 21 24.69 12.09 44.15
N SER A 22 25.84 12.28 44.84
CA SER A 22 26.38 11.29 45.78
C SER A 22 26.28 11.66 47.27
N LEU A 23 25.35 12.53 47.67
CA LEU A 23 25.27 13.01 49.07
C LEU A 23 23.86 13.13 49.66
N LEU A 24 22.89 12.37 49.12
CA LEU A 24 21.52 12.26 49.67
C LEU A 24 20.99 10.82 49.68
N LEU A 25 21.89 9.83 49.77
CA LEU A 25 21.55 8.44 50.07
C LEU A 25 21.94 8.12 51.52
N GLY A 26 21.13 8.62 52.44
CA GLY A 26 21.23 8.34 53.86
C GLY A 26 19.98 8.85 54.54
N VAL A 27 19.20 7.92 55.11
CA VAL A 27 17.91 8.15 55.79
C VAL A 27 16.71 8.21 54.84
N VAL A 28 16.14 7.04 54.48
CA VAL A 28 14.79 6.58 54.88
C VAL A 28 14.76 5.08 54.57
N SER A 29 15.07 4.27 55.58
CA SER A 29 14.66 2.86 55.64
C SER A 29 13.38 2.78 56.47
N THR A 30 12.50 1.84 56.10
CA THR A 30 11.25 1.42 56.77
C THR A 30 9.94 2.14 56.36
N LEU A 31 9.37 1.76 55.21
CA LEU A 31 7.92 1.64 55.03
C LEU A 31 7.62 0.45 54.08
N PRO A 32 6.61 -0.39 54.35
CA PRO A 32 6.22 -1.48 53.46
C PRO A 32 5.39 -0.91 52.29
N VAL A 33 5.77 -1.25 51.06
CA VAL A 33 4.99 -0.96 49.85
C VAL A 33 4.10 -2.16 49.57
N GLU A 34 2.83 -2.07 49.97
CA GLU A 34 1.75 -2.82 49.33
C GLU A 34 1.31 -1.99 48.12
N ALA A 35 1.66 -2.46 46.91
CA ALA A 35 1.01 -1.99 45.68
C ALA A 35 -0.26 -2.82 45.50
N ARG A 36 -1.43 -2.17 45.64
CA ARG A 36 -2.72 -2.72 45.21
C ARG A 36 -3.17 -1.95 43.98
N ASP A 37 -3.56 -2.72 42.97
CA ASP A 37 -4.36 -2.30 41.83
C ASP A 37 -5.60 -1.53 42.24
N ALA A 38 -5.91 -0.47 41.50
CA ALA A 38 -7.25 0.08 41.39
C ALA A 38 -7.37 0.85 40.06
N ALA A 39 -7.83 0.14 39.03
CA ALA A 39 -8.60 0.76 37.96
C ALA A 39 -10.07 0.86 38.43
N SER A 40 -10.64 2.07 38.47
CA SER A 40 -12.07 2.32 38.21
C SER A 40 -12.44 3.81 38.36
N ASP A 41 -13.24 4.26 37.39
CA ASP A 41 -14.23 5.35 37.43
C ASP A 41 -13.77 6.81 37.41
N TRP A 42 -13.79 7.39 36.21
CA TRP A 42 -13.94 8.84 36.02
C TRP A 42 -15.40 9.17 35.68
N GLY A 43 -16.19 9.48 36.71
CA GLY A 43 -17.46 10.18 36.57
C GLY A 43 -17.24 11.69 36.72
N LEU A 44 -17.36 12.44 35.63
CA LEU A 44 -17.41 13.90 35.67
C LEU A 44 -18.82 14.33 36.09
N GLN A 45 -18.93 15.01 37.23
CA GLN A 45 -20.13 15.76 37.60
C GLN A 45 -19.73 17.21 37.84
N ASP A 46 -20.24 18.07 36.96
CA ASP A 46 -20.04 19.52 36.95
C ASP A 46 -21.01 20.20 37.93
N ARG A 47 -20.50 21.12 38.77
CA ARG A 47 -21.27 22.17 39.49
C ARG A 47 -20.37 23.33 39.97
N ASP A 48 -20.28 24.33 39.10
CA ASP A 48 -20.43 25.79 39.27
C ASP A 48 -20.25 26.50 40.65
N ARG A 49 -19.47 27.61 40.58
CA ARG A 49 -19.46 28.91 41.31
C ARG A 49 -18.79 29.10 42.70
N GLY A 50 -17.64 29.80 42.67
CA GLY A 50 -17.41 31.08 43.37
C GLY A 50 -16.62 31.07 44.70
N GLY A 51 -15.43 31.71 44.72
CA GLY A 51 -14.75 32.10 45.97
C GLY A 51 -13.22 32.14 45.89
N ILE A 52 -12.60 33.16 46.50
CA ILE A 52 -11.19 33.54 46.38
C ILE A 52 -10.26 32.75 47.34
N SER A 53 -9.07 32.42 46.82
CA SER A 53 -7.77 32.10 47.45
C SER A 53 -7.60 30.93 48.42
N GLU A 54 -6.77 29.97 48.03
CA GLU A 54 -5.62 29.51 48.83
C GLU A 54 -4.55 28.94 47.89
N VAL A 55 -3.35 29.51 47.92
CA VAL A 55 -2.17 28.97 47.20
C VAL A 55 -1.65 27.81 48.04
N THR A 56 -2.10 26.60 47.74
CA THR A 56 -1.44 25.38 48.20
C THR A 56 -0.41 24.97 47.14
N GLY A 57 0.87 25.18 47.42
CA GLY A 57 1.96 24.66 46.61
C GLY A 57 1.95 23.14 46.62
N LEU A 58 1.36 22.53 45.60
CA LEU A 58 1.59 21.14 45.24
C LEU A 58 2.93 21.09 44.49
N THR A 59 4.00 20.72 45.20
CA THR A 59 5.22 20.24 44.56
C THR A 59 4.90 18.90 43.91
N SER A 60 4.66 18.91 42.60
CA SER A 60 4.61 17.69 41.80
C SER A 60 5.97 17.00 41.89
N VAL A 61 6.02 15.87 42.59
CA VAL A 61 7.18 14.97 42.56
C VAL A 61 7.04 14.14 41.30
N TYR A 62 7.86 14.44 40.29
CA TYR A 62 8.09 13.53 39.18
C TYR A 62 8.88 12.34 39.72
N LEU A 63 8.19 11.24 40.01
CA LEU A 63 8.86 9.96 40.12
C LEU A 63 9.32 9.59 38.70
N PRO A 64 10.60 9.27 38.46
CA PRO A 64 10.96 8.64 37.20
C PRO A 64 10.12 7.35 37.10
N LEU A 65 9.29 7.25 36.07
CA LEU A 65 8.77 5.97 35.63
C LEU A 65 9.98 5.13 35.28
N VAL A 66 10.37 4.23 36.19
CA VAL A 66 11.18 3.09 35.80
C VAL A 66 10.21 2.22 35.01
N GLU A 67 10.13 2.44 33.71
CA GLU A 67 9.49 1.48 32.81
C GLU A 67 10.15 0.13 33.07
N LYS A 68 9.37 -0.82 33.56
CA LYS A 68 9.81 -2.21 33.53
C LYS A 68 9.96 -2.56 32.04
N PRO A 69 11.09 -3.15 31.62
CA PRO A 69 11.26 -3.55 30.24
C PRO A 69 10.12 -4.51 29.87
N ASP A 70 9.56 -4.33 28.66
CA ASP A 70 8.49 -5.18 28.14
C ASP A 70 8.93 -6.65 28.18
N MET A 71 8.12 -7.52 28.80
CA MET A 71 8.38 -8.95 28.96
C MET A 71 8.64 -9.62 27.61
N PHE A 72 8.02 -9.15 26.52
CA PHE A 72 8.28 -9.67 25.18
C PHE A 72 9.77 -9.53 24.80
N ASN A 73 10.40 -8.42 25.14
CA ASN A 73 11.80 -8.12 24.82
C ASN A 73 12.81 -8.85 25.73
N VAL A 74 12.40 -9.25 26.93
CA VAL A 74 13.30 -9.80 27.96
C VAL A 74 13.18 -11.31 28.10
N ASP A 75 11.95 -11.83 28.04
CA ASP A 75 11.63 -13.18 28.48
C ASP A 75 11.36 -14.16 27.33
N THR A 76 11.37 -13.69 26.07
CA THR A 76 11.25 -14.56 24.89
C THR A 76 12.61 -14.90 24.28
N VAL A 77 12.74 -16.14 23.81
CA VAL A 77 13.88 -16.57 22.99
C VAL A 77 13.39 -16.73 21.55
N PRO A 78 14.03 -16.10 20.55
CA PRO A 78 13.73 -16.38 19.15
C PRO A 78 14.10 -17.82 18.82
N ILE A 79 13.17 -18.55 18.21
CA ILE A 79 13.35 -19.95 17.85
C ILE A 79 13.17 -20.19 16.35
N TRP A 80 13.91 -21.16 15.80
CA TRP A 80 13.75 -21.65 14.43
C TRP A 80 13.98 -23.17 14.34
N THR A 81 13.95 -23.71 13.12
CA THR A 81 14.24 -25.12 12.83
C THR A 81 15.72 -25.45 12.95
N HIS A 82 16.61 -24.46 12.76
CA HIS A 82 18.06 -24.61 12.76
C HIS A 82 18.79 -23.27 12.96
N ASN A 83 20.12 -23.30 13.10
CA ASN A 83 20.98 -22.13 13.31
C ASN A 83 21.99 -21.87 12.17
N HIS A 84 21.83 -22.50 11.00
CA HIS A 84 22.60 -22.17 9.79
C HIS A 84 21.87 -21.17 8.90
N LEU A 85 22.55 -20.69 7.84
CA LEU A 85 21.96 -19.80 6.86
C LEU A 85 20.72 -20.45 6.22
N PRO A 86 19.55 -19.78 6.25
CA PRO A 86 18.33 -20.32 5.66
C PRO A 86 18.37 -20.26 4.13
N ALA A 87 17.50 -21.04 3.49
CA ALA A 87 17.15 -20.86 2.09
C ALA A 87 16.41 -19.52 1.86
N SER A 88 16.21 -19.16 0.59
CA SER A 88 15.42 -17.98 0.19
C SER A 88 13.95 -18.06 0.60
N HIS A 89 13.41 -19.28 0.70
CA HIS A 89 12.05 -19.55 1.14
C HIS A 89 12.04 -20.81 2.01
N GLU A 90 11.54 -20.69 3.24
CA GLU A 90 11.33 -21.81 4.14
C GLU A 90 9.99 -21.68 4.86
N VAL A 91 9.30 -22.80 5.06
CA VAL A 91 8.11 -22.85 5.91
C VAL A 91 8.36 -23.82 7.06
N ALA A 92 8.02 -23.40 8.28
CA ALA A 92 8.18 -24.19 9.49
C ALA A 92 6.88 -24.27 10.28
N LEU A 93 6.61 -25.44 10.84
CA LEU A 93 5.46 -25.72 11.70
C LEU A 93 5.96 -25.86 13.13
N PHE A 94 5.42 -25.07 14.06
CA PHE A 94 5.76 -25.05 15.47
C PHE A 94 4.58 -25.51 16.32
N ARG A 95 4.85 -26.29 17.36
CA ARG A 95 3.85 -26.77 18.31
C ARG A 95 4.35 -26.67 19.74
N ARG A 96 3.47 -26.24 20.64
CA ARG A 96 3.68 -26.30 22.09
C ARG A 96 2.41 -26.73 22.82
N THR A 97 2.47 -27.92 23.42
CA THR A 97 1.43 -28.39 24.34
C THR A 97 1.75 -27.96 25.77
N PHE A 98 0.71 -27.68 26.57
CA PHE A 98 0.84 -27.36 27.99
C PHE A 98 -0.43 -27.78 28.75
N GLU A 99 -0.29 -28.10 30.03
CA GLU A 99 -1.41 -28.52 30.89
C GLU A 99 -1.76 -27.39 31.88
N LEU A 100 -3.05 -27.11 32.02
CA LEU A 100 -3.62 -26.21 33.02
C LEU A 100 -4.35 -27.02 34.09
N HIS A 101 -3.92 -26.90 35.35
CA HIS A 101 -4.64 -27.50 36.49
C HIS A 101 -5.78 -26.60 37.01
N GLU A 102 -5.68 -25.29 36.75
CA GLU A 102 -6.62 -24.24 37.12
C GLU A 102 -6.87 -23.36 35.88
N PRO A 103 -8.03 -22.70 35.75
CA PRO A 103 -8.32 -21.88 34.58
C PRO A 103 -7.34 -20.71 34.48
N LEU A 104 -6.85 -20.43 33.27
CA LEU A 104 -6.11 -19.22 32.94
C LEU A 104 -7.11 -18.14 32.51
N GLU A 105 -7.38 -17.19 33.39
CA GLU A 105 -8.23 -16.03 33.10
C GLU A 105 -7.44 -14.96 32.34
N ASP A 106 -8.13 -14.18 31.50
CA ASP A 106 -7.54 -13.07 30.72
C ASP A 106 -6.30 -13.49 29.92
N ALA A 107 -6.34 -14.68 29.29
CA ALA A 107 -5.22 -15.21 28.52
C ALA A 107 -4.90 -14.31 27.33
N LEU A 108 -3.64 -13.89 27.21
CA LEU A 108 -3.14 -12.99 26.17
C LEU A 108 -1.87 -13.57 25.55
N LEU A 109 -1.91 -13.86 24.26
CA LEU A 109 -0.76 -14.32 23.49
C LEU A 109 -0.19 -13.18 22.66
N ASN A 110 1.06 -12.79 22.97
CA ASN A 110 1.83 -11.87 22.15
C ASN A 110 2.74 -12.68 21.24
N ILE A 111 2.80 -12.34 19.95
CA ILE A 111 3.52 -13.11 18.94
C ILE A 111 4.12 -12.23 17.84
N PHE A 112 5.33 -12.59 17.42
CA PHE A 112 6.01 -12.04 16.26
C PHE A 112 6.69 -13.17 15.48
N ALA A 113 6.75 -13.04 14.17
CA ALA A 113 7.58 -13.89 13.35
C ALA A 113 8.22 -13.08 12.22
N ASP A 114 9.42 -13.50 11.81
CA ASP A 114 10.00 -13.04 10.56
C ASP A 114 9.98 -14.23 9.58
N THR A 115 9.19 -14.20 8.49
CA THR A 115 8.55 -13.00 7.91
C THR A 115 7.03 -12.97 8.08
N ARG A 116 6.34 -14.11 8.06
CA ARG A 116 4.87 -14.23 8.23
C ARG A 116 4.50 -15.44 9.08
N TYR A 117 3.38 -15.38 9.79
CA TYR A 117 2.83 -16.50 10.53
C TYR A 117 1.31 -16.64 10.39
N GLU A 118 0.83 -17.86 10.62
CA GLU A 118 -0.56 -18.19 10.95
C GLU A 118 -0.61 -18.93 12.29
N LEU A 119 -1.63 -18.62 13.10
CA LEU A 119 -1.73 -19.08 14.49
C LEU A 119 -3.04 -19.86 14.72
N TRP A 120 -2.91 -21.00 15.40
CA TRP A 120 -4.01 -21.79 15.93
C TRP A 120 -3.82 -22.05 17.44
N VAL A 121 -4.94 -22.05 18.17
CA VAL A 121 -5.00 -22.49 19.57
C VAL A 121 -6.08 -23.56 19.69
N ASP A 122 -5.71 -24.74 20.21
CA ASP A 122 -6.58 -25.91 20.33
C ASP A 122 -7.30 -26.30 19.02
N GLY A 123 -6.60 -26.13 17.90
CA GLY A 123 -7.11 -26.38 16.55
C GLY A 123 -8.00 -25.28 15.96
N SER A 124 -8.33 -24.24 16.73
CA SER A 124 -9.09 -23.08 16.25
C SER A 124 -8.14 -22.04 15.66
N TRP A 125 -8.42 -21.57 14.45
CA TRP A 125 -7.66 -20.47 13.83
C TRP A 125 -7.88 -19.17 14.61
N ILE A 126 -6.79 -18.46 14.91
CA ILE A 126 -6.79 -17.23 15.74
C ILE A 126 -6.46 -16.00 14.90
N GLY A 127 -5.47 -16.09 14.02
CA GLY A 127 -5.00 -14.92 13.28
C GLY A 127 -3.75 -15.18 12.46
N ARG A 128 -3.28 -14.10 11.80
CA ARG A 128 -2.09 -14.07 10.95
C ARG A 128 -1.34 -12.76 11.14
N GLY A 129 -0.05 -12.77 10.88
CA GLY A 129 0.79 -11.57 10.98
C GLY A 129 2.24 -11.84 10.64
N PRO A 130 3.19 -11.02 11.13
CA PRO A 130 2.93 -9.67 11.62
C PRO A 130 2.53 -8.72 10.48
N ALA A 131 2.15 -7.50 10.84
CA ALA A 131 2.18 -6.37 9.92
C ALA A 131 3.61 -6.10 9.43
N ARG A 132 3.77 -5.24 8.42
CA ARG A 132 5.08 -4.76 7.95
C ARG A 132 5.90 -4.16 9.07
N PHE A 133 7.22 -4.31 9.01
CA PHE A 133 8.13 -3.81 10.04
C PHE A 133 9.44 -3.28 9.43
N SER A 134 10.03 -2.28 10.07
CA SER A 134 11.42 -1.84 9.79
C SER A 134 12.39 -2.64 10.64
N ARG A 135 13.68 -2.54 10.38
CA ARG A 135 14.72 -3.27 11.11
C ARG A 135 14.78 -2.87 12.58
N ASP A 136 14.55 -1.58 12.84
CA ASP A 136 14.78 -1.00 14.16
C ASP A 136 13.48 -0.93 15.00
N TYR A 137 12.31 -1.02 14.35
CA TYR A 137 10.99 -1.04 15.00
C TYR A 137 10.15 -2.25 14.59
N HIS A 138 10.03 -3.22 15.50
CA HIS A 138 9.19 -4.40 15.33
C HIS A 138 7.88 -4.25 16.12
N GLU A 139 6.76 -4.59 15.49
CA GLU A 139 5.47 -4.69 16.16
C GLU A 139 5.05 -6.15 16.31
N TYR A 140 4.76 -6.59 17.53
CA TYR A 140 4.14 -7.89 17.79
C TYR A 140 2.62 -7.77 17.82
N ASP A 141 1.94 -8.82 17.40
CA ASP A 141 0.49 -8.94 17.53
C ASP A 141 0.12 -9.45 18.92
N SER A 142 -1.03 -9.00 19.42
CA SER A 142 -1.58 -9.39 20.72
C SER A 142 -2.98 -9.99 20.54
N TYR A 143 -3.12 -11.28 20.82
CA TYR A 143 -4.39 -12.00 20.70
C TYR A 143 -4.99 -12.29 22.08
N PRO A 144 -6.12 -11.66 22.45
CA PRO A 144 -6.86 -12.06 23.63
C PRO A 144 -7.53 -13.42 23.37
N LEU A 145 -7.10 -14.45 24.09
CA LEU A 145 -7.64 -15.81 23.98
C LEU A 145 -8.82 -16.06 24.95
N GLY A 146 -9.15 -15.08 25.80
CA GLY A 146 -10.22 -15.20 26.79
C GLY A 146 -9.82 -16.08 27.97
N ASN A 147 -10.75 -16.89 28.48
CA ASN A 147 -10.46 -17.80 29.60
C ASN A 147 -10.18 -19.20 29.07
N LEU A 148 -8.99 -19.73 29.34
CA LEU A 148 -8.66 -21.12 29.04
C LEU A 148 -9.02 -22.01 30.24
N PRO A 149 -9.86 -23.04 30.07
CA PRO A 149 -10.25 -23.94 31.16
C PRO A 149 -9.08 -24.82 31.64
N PRO A 150 -9.20 -25.54 32.76
CA PRO A 150 -8.28 -26.62 33.09
C PRO A 150 -8.29 -27.72 32.02
N GLY A 151 -7.13 -28.24 31.65
CA GLY A 151 -6.96 -29.28 30.63
C GLY A 151 -5.66 -29.16 29.84
N ASP A 152 -5.52 -30.02 28.83
CA ASP A 152 -4.43 -29.94 27.86
C ASP A 152 -4.77 -28.90 26.78
N HIS A 153 -3.80 -28.05 26.48
CA HIS A 153 -3.89 -27.01 25.47
C HIS A 153 -2.72 -27.07 24.50
N LEU A 154 -2.92 -26.51 23.31
CA LEU A 154 -1.95 -26.45 22.23
C LEU A 154 -1.90 -25.05 21.62
N ILE A 155 -0.69 -24.51 21.46
CA ILE A 155 -0.40 -23.44 20.50
C ILE A 155 0.30 -24.06 19.30
N ALA A 156 -0.23 -23.81 18.10
CA ALA A 156 0.35 -24.22 16.83
C ALA A 156 0.57 -23.00 15.94
N VAL A 157 1.76 -22.89 15.34
CA VAL A 157 2.13 -21.73 14.52
C VAL A 157 2.80 -22.21 13.24
N LEU A 158 2.29 -21.79 12.09
CA LEU A 158 2.98 -21.90 10.82
C LEU A 158 3.76 -20.60 10.62
N VAL A 159 5.05 -20.69 10.28
CA VAL A 159 5.87 -19.52 9.97
C VAL A 159 6.50 -19.67 8.60
N GLN A 160 6.31 -18.67 7.74
CA GLN A 160 6.97 -18.52 6.47
C GLN A 160 8.12 -17.52 6.60
N TRP A 161 9.32 -17.99 6.32
CA TRP A 161 10.49 -17.18 6.05
C TRP A 161 10.57 -16.92 4.55
N ALA A 162 10.36 -15.66 4.17
CA ALA A 162 10.35 -15.20 2.79
C ALA A 162 10.60 -13.69 2.80
N PRO A 163 11.86 -13.25 2.98
CA PRO A 163 12.19 -11.83 3.00
C PRO A 163 11.75 -11.18 1.68
N ASN A 164 11.23 -9.96 1.77
CA ASN A 164 10.80 -9.20 0.61
C ASN A 164 11.18 -7.73 0.79
N ASN A 165 11.45 -7.02 -0.31
CA ASN A 165 12.09 -5.72 -0.22
C ASN A 165 11.13 -4.55 0.08
N ARG A 166 9.82 -4.77 0.27
CA ARG A 166 8.86 -3.66 0.50
C ARG A 166 8.12 -3.68 1.81
N ARG A 167 7.75 -4.86 2.33
CA ARG A 167 6.94 -4.97 3.54
C ARG A 167 7.75 -5.39 4.76
N ALA A 168 9.00 -5.78 4.64
CA ALA A 168 9.79 -6.17 5.80
C ALA A 168 11.27 -5.88 5.57
N GLU A 169 11.91 -5.27 6.55
CA GLU A 169 13.37 -5.29 6.65
C GLU A 169 13.82 -6.54 7.42
N SER A 170 13.47 -7.70 6.86
CA SER A 170 13.73 -9.02 7.43
C SER A 170 15.21 -9.26 7.70
N VAL A 171 15.51 -9.90 8.83
CA VAL A 171 16.90 -10.14 9.28
C VAL A 171 17.20 -11.64 9.39
N SER A 172 16.30 -12.43 9.97
CA SER A 172 16.51 -13.86 10.22
C SER A 172 15.19 -14.58 10.45
N PRO A 173 15.05 -15.85 10.06
CA PRO A 173 13.82 -16.60 10.29
C PRO A 173 13.63 -16.88 11.77
N ILE A 174 12.56 -16.35 12.34
CA ILE A 174 12.30 -16.48 13.78
C ILE A 174 10.82 -16.59 14.09
N LEU A 175 10.53 -17.26 15.20
CA LEU A 175 9.28 -17.15 15.95
C LEU A 175 9.60 -16.67 17.37
N GLN A 176 8.86 -15.67 17.84
CA GLN A 176 8.86 -15.23 19.25
C GLN A 176 7.41 -15.13 19.74
N ALA A 177 7.12 -15.74 20.88
CA ALA A 177 5.79 -15.65 21.48
C ALA A 177 5.83 -15.78 23.01
N ILE A 178 4.85 -15.18 23.68
CA ILE A 178 4.66 -15.26 25.13
C ILE A 178 3.16 -15.29 25.46
N LEU A 179 2.73 -16.27 26.26
CA LEU A 179 1.38 -16.36 26.81
C LEU A 179 1.39 -15.89 28.25
N THR A 180 0.52 -14.92 28.54
CA THR A 180 0.31 -14.40 29.89
C THR A 180 -1.17 -14.53 30.27
N GLY A 181 -1.48 -14.42 31.56
CA GLY A 181 -2.86 -14.45 32.05
C GLY A 181 -2.88 -14.42 33.57
N LYS A 182 -3.99 -14.85 34.17
CA LYS A 182 -4.17 -14.90 35.63
C LYS A 182 -4.60 -16.28 36.09
N ILE A 183 -3.99 -16.76 37.17
CA ILE A 183 -4.45 -17.93 37.94
C ILE A 183 -4.68 -17.44 39.38
N ASP A 184 -5.83 -17.74 39.96
CA ASP A 184 -6.22 -17.24 41.30
C ASP A 184 -6.02 -15.72 41.46
N GLN A 185 -6.44 -14.95 40.44
CA GLN A 185 -6.29 -13.49 40.34
C GLN A 185 -4.83 -12.98 40.33
N LYS A 186 -3.83 -13.86 40.24
CA LYS A 186 -2.43 -13.48 40.16
C LYS A 186 -1.96 -13.54 38.72
N PHE A 187 -1.36 -12.46 38.25
CA PHE A 187 -0.71 -12.41 36.95
C PHE A 187 0.41 -13.45 36.87
N ILE A 188 0.43 -14.21 35.78
CA ILE A 188 1.47 -15.17 35.46
C ILE A 188 1.90 -15.03 33.99
N GLN A 189 3.18 -15.26 33.74
CA GLN A 189 3.69 -15.68 32.43
C GLN A 189 3.65 -17.21 32.42
N LEU A 190 2.80 -17.79 31.58
CA LEU A 190 2.60 -19.23 31.55
C LEU A 190 3.65 -19.94 30.68
N LEU A 191 3.92 -19.39 29.49
CA LEU A 191 4.91 -19.92 28.55
C LEU A 191 5.51 -18.79 27.71
N ALA A 192 6.71 -19.04 27.19
CA ALA A 192 7.35 -18.25 26.15
C ALA A 192 7.98 -19.20 25.11
N THR A 193 8.39 -18.67 23.96
CA THR A 193 9.22 -19.42 23.01
C THR A 193 10.57 -19.76 23.61
N ASP A 194 10.92 -21.05 23.53
CA ASP A 194 12.17 -21.64 24.00
C ASP A 194 12.43 -22.97 23.26
N GLU A 195 13.52 -23.66 23.60
CA GLU A 195 13.93 -24.93 22.98
C GLU A 195 12.99 -26.11 23.33
N THR A 196 11.94 -25.91 24.14
CA THR A 196 10.96 -26.97 24.46
C THR A 196 9.87 -27.11 23.41
N TRP A 197 9.76 -26.15 22.49
CA TRP A 197 8.83 -26.20 21.36
C TRP A 197 9.21 -27.31 20.38
N ARG A 198 8.21 -28.02 19.85
CA ARG A 198 8.40 -28.96 18.74
C ARG A 198 8.35 -28.20 17.42
N VAL A 199 9.21 -28.59 16.48
CA VAL A 199 9.28 -27.95 15.16
C VAL A 199 9.52 -28.97 14.06
N MET A 200 8.89 -28.72 12.91
CA MET A 200 9.14 -29.39 11.64
C MET A 200 9.36 -28.34 10.55
N ARG A 201 10.49 -28.40 9.84
CA ARG A 201 10.62 -27.71 8.55
C ARG A 201 9.74 -28.45 7.53
N SER A 202 8.84 -27.73 6.86
CA SER A 202 7.93 -28.32 5.89
C SER A 202 8.52 -28.24 4.49
N ASP A 203 8.80 -29.39 3.88
CA ASP A 203 9.18 -29.48 2.47
C ASP A 203 7.93 -29.58 1.54
N ALA A 204 6.74 -29.20 2.05
CA ALA A 204 5.51 -29.12 1.28
C ALA A 204 5.49 -27.87 0.39
N TRP A 205 6.04 -26.74 0.84
CA TRP A 205 6.22 -25.55 0.01
C TRP A 205 7.53 -25.68 -0.78
N ASN A 206 7.49 -25.41 -2.07
CA ASN A 206 8.69 -25.39 -2.90
C ASN A 206 9.59 -24.21 -2.51
N ALA A 207 10.81 -24.50 -2.04
CA ALA A 207 11.79 -23.50 -1.66
C ALA A 207 12.35 -22.71 -2.86
N ASP A 208 12.27 -23.28 -4.07
CA ASP A 208 12.71 -22.68 -5.33
C ASP A 208 11.56 -22.00 -6.09
N ALA A 209 10.37 -21.86 -5.47
CA ALA A 209 9.25 -21.17 -6.08
C ALA A 209 9.64 -19.74 -6.47
N VAL A 210 9.29 -19.34 -7.70
CA VAL A 210 9.59 -17.98 -8.15
C VAL A 210 8.82 -16.95 -7.31
N PRO A 211 9.39 -15.76 -7.10
CA PRO A 211 8.67 -14.67 -6.46
C PRO A 211 7.40 -14.30 -7.22
N VAL A 212 6.48 -13.60 -6.55
CA VAL A 212 5.31 -13.02 -7.24
C VAL A 212 5.74 -12.12 -8.40
N HIS A 213 6.98 -11.61 -8.42
CA HIS A 213 7.57 -10.99 -9.60
C HIS A 213 9.10 -10.87 -9.50
N THR A 214 9.76 -10.66 -10.63
CA THR A 214 11.23 -10.69 -10.73
C THR A 214 11.97 -9.54 -10.02
N TRP A 215 11.29 -8.58 -9.41
CA TRP A 215 11.94 -7.55 -8.60
C TRP A 215 11.99 -7.89 -7.10
N GLU A 216 11.44 -9.04 -6.68
CA GLU A 216 11.54 -9.54 -5.30
C GLU A 216 10.97 -8.57 -4.24
N LEU A 217 10.02 -7.71 -4.63
CA LEU A 217 9.37 -6.74 -3.73
C LEU A 217 8.30 -7.39 -2.85
N ILE A 218 7.70 -8.46 -3.37
CA ILE A 218 6.67 -9.26 -2.71
C ILE A 218 7.24 -10.68 -2.54
N GLY A 219 6.73 -11.41 -1.55
CA GLY A 219 7.15 -12.78 -1.25
C GLY A 219 6.90 -13.78 -2.40
N PRO A 220 7.20 -15.07 -2.16
CA PRO A 220 7.08 -16.13 -3.15
C PRO A 220 5.64 -16.42 -3.54
N THR A 221 5.49 -17.01 -4.73
CA THR A 221 4.31 -17.80 -5.03
C THR A 221 4.27 -19.07 -4.19
N GLU A 222 3.07 -19.55 -3.87
CA GLU A 222 2.90 -20.72 -3.04
C GLU A 222 2.65 -21.93 -3.93
N LEU A 223 3.69 -22.76 -4.07
CA LEU A 223 3.66 -24.04 -4.78
C LEU A 223 3.75 -25.14 -3.74
N VAL A 224 2.62 -25.81 -3.48
CA VAL A 224 2.42 -26.66 -2.32
C VAL A 224 2.10 -28.11 -2.72
N ASP A 225 2.88 -29.07 -2.20
CA ASP A 225 2.59 -30.50 -2.28
C ASP A 225 1.92 -31.00 -0.99
N LEU A 226 0.59 -31.11 -0.99
CA LEU A 226 -0.17 -31.49 0.21
C LEU A 226 0.12 -32.91 0.68
N ARG A 227 0.64 -33.78 -0.20
CA ARG A 227 1.07 -35.14 0.18
C ARG A 227 2.23 -35.13 1.19
N ARG A 228 2.91 -33.99 1.32
CA ARG A 228 4.03 -33.75 2.25
C ARG A 228 3.63 -32.91 3.47
N LEU A 229 2.39 -32.41 3.52
CA LEU A 229 1.89 -31.60 4.63
C LEU A 229 1.08 -32.48 5.60
N PRO A 230 1.54 -32.68 6.85
CA PRO A 230 0.81 -33.51 7.80
C PRO A 230 -0.61 -32.96 8.04
N ILE A 231 -1.61 -33.84 7.94
CA ILE A 231 -3.00 -33.48 8.21
C ILE A 231 -3.20 -33.19 9.69
N ASP A 232 -4.05 -32.20 10.00
CA ASP A 232 -4.45 -31.84 11.36
C ASP A 232 -3.31 -31.57 12.34
N TRP A 233 -2.12 -31.19 11.84
CA TRP A 233 -0.92 -30.91 12.64
C TRP A 233 -1.13 -29.77 13.65
N PHE A 234 -2.18 -28.98 13.54
CA PHE A 234 -2.55 -27.90 14.46
C PHE A 234 -3.53 -28.35 15.56
N THR A 235 -3.84 -29.64 15.66
CA THR A 235 -4.77 -30.21 16.66
C THR A 235 -4.04 -30.93 17.80
N LEU A 236 -4.69 -31.05 18.97
CA LEU A 236 -4.15 -31.75 20.14
C LEU A 236 -3.94 -33.25 19.90
N SER A 237 -4.73 -33.88 19.03
CA SER A 237 -4.66 -35.32 18.73
C SER A 237 -3.47 -35.72 17.85
N PHE A 238 -2.77 -34.76 17.26
CA PHE A 238 -1.64 -35.02 16.38
C PHE A 238 -0.40 -35.51 17.17
N ASP A 239 0.20 -36.61 16.74
CA ASP A 239 1.43 -37.16 17.32
C ASP A 239 2.68 -36.47 16.72
N ASP A 240 3.25 -35.53 17.48
CA ASP A 240 4.47 -34.81 17.13
C ASP A 240 5.75 -35.43 17.73
N THR A 241 5.71 -36.67 18.23
CA THR A 241 6.88 -37.30 18.87
C THR A 241 8.09 -37.45 17.93
N ALA A 242 7.84 -37.53 16.63
CA ALA A 242 8.87 -37.58 15.59
C ALA A 242 9.48 -36.20 15.25
N TRP A 243 8.90 -35.09 15.72
CA TRP A 243 9.38 -33.74 15.42
C TRP A 243 10.58 -33.40 16.28
N SER A 244 11.50 -32.62 15.72
CA SER A 244 12.66 -32.10 16.46
C SER A 244 12.20 -31.05 17.48
N TYR A 245 13.05 -30.77 18.46
CA TYR A 245 12.93 -29.58 19.28
C TYR A 245 13.45 -28.36 18.52
N ALA A 246 12.87 -27.20 18.78
CA ALA A 246 13.29 -25.95 18.17
C ALA A 246 14.70 -25.55 18.64
N ALA A 247 15.47 -24.95 17.74
CA ALA A 247 16.75 -24.36 18.06
C ALA A 247 16.58 -22.88 18.40
N GLN A 248 17.38 -22.37 19.32
CA GLN A 248 17.53 -20.92 19.46
C GLN A 248 18.07 -20.34 18.15
N ALA A 249 17.36 -19.34 17.62
CA ALA A 249 17.79 -18.61 16.44
C ALA A 249 18.70 -17.45 16.85
N ASP A 250 19.85 -17.34 16.19
CA ASP A 250 20.71 -16.17 16.31
C ASP A 250 20.16 -15.06 15.40
N LEU A 251 20.08 -13.83 15.91
CA LEU A 251 19.91 -12.67 15.04
C LEU A 251 21.19 -12.56 14.21
N LEU A 252 21.12 -12.90 12.92
CA LEU A 252 22.30 -12.93 12.07
C LEU A 252 22.91 -11.52 12.01
N PRO A 253 24.23 -11.36 12.24
CA PRO A 253 24.89 -10.10 11.97
C PRO A 253 24.75 -9.80 10.48
N VAL A 254 24.26 -8.60 10.17
CA VAL A 254 24.00 -8.16 8.81
C VAL A 254 25.29 -8.21 8.00
N TYR A 255 25.41 -9.24 7.15
CA TYR A 255 26.04 -9.07 5.86
C TYR A 255 24.90 -8.72 4.93
N THR A 256 24.92 -7.50 4.39
CA THR A 256 24.11 -7.10 3.23
C THR A 256 24.00 -8.28 2.26
N PRO A 257 22.83 -8.53 1.64
CA PRO A 257 22.67 -9.63 0.71
C PRO A 257 23.86 -9.66 -0.24
N LEU A 258 24.51 -10.81 -0.34
CA LEU A 258 25.30 -11.13 -1.51
C LEU A 258 24.33 -10.96 -2.68
N LEU A 259 24.51 -9.88 -3.45
CA LEU A 259 24.05 -9.78 -4.83
C LEU A 259 24.28 -11.15 -5.45
N VAL A 260 23.22 -11.94 -5.62
CA VAL A 260 23.28 -13.12 -6.47
C VAL A 260 23.68 -12.56 -7.84
N PRO A 261 24.86 -12.92 -8.36
CA PRO A 261 25.32 -12.31 -9.59
C PRO A 261 24.36 -12.75 -10.69
N TYR A 262 23.56 -11.79 -11.15
CA TYR A 262 22.77 -11.93 -12.36
C TYR A 262 23.74 -12.37 -13.47
N LEU A 263 23.63 -13.62 -13.91
CA LEU A 263 24.28 -14.12 -15.12
C LEU A 263 23.58 -13.46 -16.31
N ALA A 264 23.86 -12.18 -16.50
CA ALA A 264 23.51 -11.43 -17.70
C ALA A 264 24.37 -11.97 -18.85
N THR A 265 23.80 -12.81 -19.70
CA THR A 265 24.27 -12.91 -21.08
C THR A 265 23.96 -11.59 -21.77
N LYS A 266 24.97 -10.71 -21.80
CA LYS A 266 24.97 -9.41 -22.49
C LYS A 266 24.72 -9.58 -24.00
N SER A 267 23.91 -8.69 -24.57
CA SER A 267 24.41 -7.83 -25.64
C SER A 267 23.65 -6.49 -25.72
N GLN A 268 24.43 -5.42 -25.52
CA GLN A 268 24.24 -4.02 -25.94
C GLN A 268 23.09 -3.22 -25.31
N ILE A 269 23.42 -2.49 -24.23
CA ILE A 269 23.31 -1.02 -24.08
C ILE A 269 24.36 -0.62 -23.01
N GLY A 270 24.87 0.61 -23.11
CA GLY A 270 26.13 1.11 -22.54
C GLY A 270 26.36 0.91 -21.04
N GLU A 271 27.64 0.91 -20.70
CA GLU A 271 28.23 0.71 -19.37
C GLU A 271 27.62 1.64 -18.31
N TYR A 272 26.88 1.04 -17.38
CA TYR A 272 26.58 1.60 -16.05
C TYR A 272 27.24 0.68 -15.01
N GLU A 273 28.16 1.23 -14.22
CA GLU A 273 28.69 0.54 -13.03
C GLU A 273 27.69 0.68 -11.86
N PRO A 274 27.28 -0.41 -11.20
CA PRO A 274 26.46 -0.34 -10.00
C PRO A 274 27.36 -0.01 -8.80
N TRP A 275 27.51 1.27 -8.47
CA TRP A 275 28.10 1.70 -7.21
C TRP A 275 27.04 1.77 -6.12
N GLY A 276 26.62 0.60 -5.61
CA GLY A 276 26.03 0.50 -4.28
C GLY A 276 27.16 0.62 -3.25
N ARG A 277 27.34 1.79 -2.65
CA ARG A 277 28.14 1.87 -1.42
C ARG A 277 27.32 1.27 -0.30
N SER A 278 27.82 0.17 0.26
CA SER A 278 27.30 -0.45 1.47
C SER A 278 27.26 0.58 2.61
N ILE A 279 26.08 0.83 3.14
CA ILE A 279 25.93 1.50 4.43
C ILE A 279 26.18 0.43 5.49
N GLN A 280 27.31 0.51 6.17
CA GLN A 280 27.50 -0.22 7.42
C GLN A 280 26.63 0.46 8.48
N HIS A 281 25.43 -0.07 8.73
CA HIS A 281 24.79 0.14 10.02
C HIS A 281 25.60 -0.63 11.06
N SER A 282 26.56 0.04 11.70
CA SER A 282 27.11 -0.46 12.96
C SER A 282 26.13 -0.12 14.08
N ASN A 283 25.03 -0.86 14.21
CA ASN A 283 24.31 -0.92 15.47
C ASN A 283 23.99 -2.38 15.78
N THR A 284 24.66 -2.86 16.81
CA THR A 284 24.51 -4.19 17.43
C THR A 284 23.35 -4.20 18.44
N SER A 285 22.40 -3.26 18.31
CA SER A 285 21.21 -3.21 19.16
C SER A 285 20.20 -4.26 18.70
N LYS A 286 19.71 -5.08 19.63
CA LYS A 286 18.53 -5.90 19.39
C LYS A 286 17.36 -5.02 18.92
N PRO A 287 16.53 -5.47 17.97
CA PRO A 287 15.33 -4.72 17.58
C PRO A 287 14.44 -4.51 18.81
N LEU A 288 13.83 -3.33 18.91
CA LEU A 288 12.85 -3.06 19.94
C LEU A 288 11.50 -3.57 19.47
N TYR A 289 10.92 -4.49 20.23
CA TYR A 289 9.56 -4.96 20.01
C TYR A 289 8.57 -4.10 20.78
N THR A 290 7.49 -3.68 20.12
CA THR A 290 6.39 -2.95 20.75
C THR A 290 5.04 -3.59 20.36
N PRO A 291 3.97 -3.41 21.15
CA PRO A 291 2.64 -3.81 20.73
C PRO A 291 2.26 -3.12 19.42
N ARG A 292 1.60 -3.85 18.52
CA ARG A 292 1.05 -3.31 17.28
C ARG A 292 0.19 -2.08 17.52
N SER A 293 0.49 -0.99 16.79
CA SER A 293 -0.19 0.30 16.89
C SER A 293 -1.49 0.40 16.09
N ILE A 294 -1.77 -0.56 15.21
CA ILE A 294 -2.97 -0.63 14.37
C ILE A 294 -3.80 -1.88 14.67
N ALA A 295 -5.11 -1.80 14.45
CA ALA A 295 -5.96 -2.98 14.55
C ALA A 295 -5.52 -4.08 13.55
N PRO A 296 -5.81 -5.37 13.84
CA PRO A 296 -5.73 -6.44 12.86
C PRO A 296 -6.58 -6.14 11.62
N LEU A 297 -6.20 -6.74 10.49
CA LEU A 297 -7.00 -6.64 9.27
C LEU A 297 -8.32 -7.39 9.45
N VAL A 298 -9.34 -6.97 8.71
CA VAL A 298 -10.64 -7.63 8.66
C VAL A 298 -10.82 -8.31 7.32
N ASP A 299 -11.44 -9.48 7.36
CA ASP A 299 -11.84 -10.24 6.18
C ASP A 299 -13.28 -9.87 5.81
N VAL A 300 -13.47 -9.29 4.63
CA VAL A 300 -14.77 -8.95 4.06
C VAL A 300 -15.10 -9.93 2.94
N GLU A 301 -16.16 -10.70 3.12
CA GLU A 301 -16.62 -11.68 2.14
C GLU A 301 -17.07 -10.98 0.85
N MET A 302 -16.47 -11.38 -0.28
CA MET A 302 -16.71 -10.76 -1.58
C MET A 302 -17.66 -11.62 -2.44
N PRO A 303 -18.70 -11.03 -3.06
CA PRO A 303 -19.51 -11.76 -4.03
C PRO A 303 -18.66 -12.09 -5.27
N VAL A 304 -18.85 -13.31 -5.78
CA VAL A 304 -18.17 -13.81 -6.97
C VAL A 304 -19.18 -14.24 -8.02
N THR A 305 -18.89 -13.92 -9.28
CA THR A 305 -19.72 -14.36 -10.42
C THR A 305 -18.90 -15.25 -11.35
N LEU A 306 -19.43 -16.43 -11.71
CA LEU A 306 -18.85 -17.26 -12.77
C LEU A 306 -19.04 -16.57 -14.12
N VAL A 307 -17.93 -16.14 -14.71
CA VAL A 307 -17.91 -15.55 -16.05
C VAL A 307 -17.87 -16.64 -17.11
N GLU A 308 -17.00 -17.63 -16.90
CA GLU A 308 -16.70 -18.64 -17.91
C GLU A 308 -16.20 -19.94 -17.27
N GLN A 309 -16.47 -21.08 -17.91
CA GLN A 309 -15.83 -22.37 -17.59
C GLN A 309 -15.65 -23.19 -18.87
N GLY A 310 -14.66 -24.09 -18.88
CA GLY A 310 -14.40 -24.90 -20.06
C GLY A 310 -13.24 -25.86 -19.89
N ILE A 311 -12.69 -26.30 -21.02
CA ILE A 311 -11.53 -27.19 -21.09
C ILE A 311 -10.30 -26.44 -21.56
N LEU A 312 -9.13 -26.84 -21.07
CA LEU A 312 -7.84 -26.27 -21.45
C LEU A 312 -7.12 -27.20 -22.42
N SER A 313 -6.65 -26.63 -23.54
CA SER A 313 -5.78 -27.24 -24.56
C SER A 313 -6.25 -28.59 -25.11
N PRO A 314 -7.51 -28.75 -25.56
CA PRO A 314 -7.97 -30.04 -26.06
C PRO A 314 -7.12 -30.55 -27.24
N GLY A 315 -6.79 -31.84 -27.21
CA GLY A 315 -5.90 -32.46 -28.20
C GLY A 315 -4.41 -32.14 -28.00
N ARG A 316 -4.06 -31.54 -26.86
CA ARG A 316 -2.68 -31.27 -26.44
C ARG A 316 -2.50 -31.63 -24.97
N SER A 317 -1.25 -31.83 -24.54
CA SER A 317 -0.88 -31.97 -23.13
C SER A 317 0.26 -31.01 -22.82
N LEU A 318 0.28 -30.50 -21.59
CA LEU A 318 1.43 -29.74 -21.09
C LEU A 318 2.56 -30.69 -20.72
N VAL A 319 3.77 -30.23 -20.96
CA VAL A 319 5.01 -30.79 -20.46
C VAL A 319 5.62 -29.75 -19.56
N GLU A 320 5.94 -30.15 -18.34
CA GLU A 320 6.65 -29.31 -17.39
C GLU A 320 7.77 -30.14 -16.79
N LEU A 321 9.00 -29.67 -17.02
CA LEU A 321 10.21 -30.38 -16.65
C LEU A 321 10.75 -29.83 -15.33
N SER A 322 11.15 -30.73 -14.44
CA SER A 322 11.78 -30.43 -13.16
C SER A 322 13.20 -31.00 -13.12
N GLY A 323 14.13 -30.29 -12.46
CA GLY A 323 15.45 -30.84 -12.09
C GLY A 323 16.60 -30.66 -13.09
N ASP A 324 17.75 -31.28 -12.76
CA ASP A 324 19.06 -31.09 -13.39
C ASP A 324 19.25 -31.83 -14.74
N GLU A 325 18.20 -32.40 -15.31
CA GLU A 325 18.32 -33.11 -16.58
C GLU A 325 18.76 -32.16 -17.70
N SER A 326 19.72 -32.60 -18.50
CA SER A 326 20.27 -31.80 -19.61
C SER A 326 19.53 -32.04 -20.93
N SER A 327 18.69 -33.08 -21.00
CA SER A 327 17.84 -33.39 -22.15
C SER A 327 16.74 -34.39 -21.83
N VAL A 328 15.57 -34.23 -22.43
CA VAL A 328 14.43 -35.17 -22.37
C VAL A 328 14.09 -35.66 -23.78
N ALA A 329 13.80 -36.95 -23.92
CA ALA A 329 13.39 -37.55 -25.19
C ALA A 329 12.05 -38.30 -25.03
N MET A 330 11.06 -37.92 -25.82
CA MET A 330 9.75 -38.54 -25.85
C MET A 330 9.54 -39.28 -27.17
N SER A 331 9.36 -40.61 -27.08
CA SER A 331 9.02 -41.44 -28.24
C SER A 331 7.52 -41.60 -28.39
N PHE A 332 7.03 -41.50 -29.62
CA PHE A 332 5.61 -41.64 -29.94
C PHE A 332 5.39 -42.29 -31.30
N ASP A 333 4.18 -42.83 -31.49
CA ASP A 333 3.70 -43.46 -32.71
C ASP A 333 2.58 -42.62 -33.32
N VAL A 334 2.57 -42.52 -34.65
CA VAL A 334 1.47 -41.90 -35.41
C VAL A 334 0.94 -42.89 -36.46
N THR A 335 -0.38 -43.02 -36.57
CA THR A 335 -1.04 -44.03 -37.42
C THR A 335 -1.23 -43.58 -38.87
N GLN A 336 -1.20 -42.27 -39.13
CA GLN A 336 -1.32 -41.64 -40.45
C GLN A 336 -0.44 -40.39 -40.52
N PRO A 337 -0.06 -39.87 -41.70
CA PRO A 337 0.71 -38.63 -41.77
C PRO A 337 -0.04 -37.45 -41.12
N ILE A 338 0.64 -36.70 -40.24
CA ILE A 338 0.09 -35.52 -39.55
C ILE A 338 1.09 -34.35 -39.59
N VAL A 339 0.58 -33.14 -39.38
CA VAL A 339 1.42 -32.01 -38.99
C VAL A 339 1.53 -32.04 -37.47
N PHE A 340 2.67 -32.48 -36.95
CA PHE A 340 2.95 -32.50 -35.51
C PHE A 340 3.42 -31.13 -35.06
N SER A 341 2.91 -30.66 -33.91
CA SER A 341 3.19 -29.32 -33.39
C SER A 341 3.54 -29.29 -31.91
N VAL A 342 4.43 -28.35 -31.55
CA VAL A 342 4.81 -28.01 -30.18
C VAL A 342 4.67 -26.50 -30.00
N GLU A 343 4.11 -26.07 -28.87
CA GLU A 343 3.94 -24.66 -28.50
C GLU A 343 4.74 -24.33 -27.25
N MET A 344 5.24 -23.11 -27.16
CA MET A 344 6.03 -22.58 -26.04
C MET A 344 5.73 -21.10 -25.82
N LEU A 345 6.01 -20.57 -24.63
CA LEU A 345 5.96 -19.14 -24.38
C LEU A 345 7.12 -18.41 -25.08
N SER A 346 6.83 -17.26 -25.68
CA SER A 346 7.78 -16.32 -26.26
C SER A 346 8.51 -15.56 -25.14
N GLY A 347 9.76 -15.17 -25.35
CA GLY A 347 10.50 -14.32 -24.39
C GLY A 347 11.14 -15.05 -23.21
N THR A 348 10.89 -16.34 -22.97
CA THR A 348 11.87 -17.16 -22.25
C THR A 348 13.17 -17.10 -23.06
N ASN A 349 14.31 -16.77 -22.44
CA ASN A 349 15.64 -16.58 -23.08
C ASN A 349 16.15 -17.85 -23.81
N ILE A 350 15.45 -18.32 -24.84
CA ILE A 350 15.78 -19.56 -25.54
C ILE A 350 15.91 -19.25 -27.03
N THR A 351 17.11 -18.83 -27.41
CA THR A 351 17.63 -19.07 -28.76
C THR A 351 17.81 -20.59 -28.91
N LEU A 352 16.90 -21.24 -29.63
CA LEU A 352 16.76 -22.71 -29.73
C LEU A 352 17.42 -23.43 -30.94
N PRO A 353 18.49 -22.98 -31.63
CA PRO A 353 19.15 -23.85 -32.60
C PRO A 353 19.70 -25.13 -31.92
N GLY A 354 19.33 -26.32 -32.39
CA GLY A 354 19.82 -27.62 -31.85
C GLY A 354 19.09 -28.16 -30.61
N ARG A 355 18.03 -27.50 -30.13
CA ARG A 355 17.46 -27.76 -28.78
C ARG A 355 16.03 -28.29 -28.72
N LEU A 356 15.23 -28.07 -29.77
CA LEU A 356 13.93 -28.72 -29.98
C LEU A 356 13.99 -29.49 -31.30
N MET A 357 14.14 -30.80 -31.22
CA MET A 357 14.37 -31.65 -32.39
C MET A 357 13.29 -32.70 -32.54
N LEU A 358 12.79 -32.86 -33.77
CA LEU A 358 11.94 -33.97 -34.17
C LEU A 358 12.70 -34.86 -35.15
N ASP A 359 12.96 -36.11 -34.75
CA ASP A 359 13.78 -37.09 -35.47
C ASP A 359 15.17 -36.54 -35.84
N ASN A 360 15.85 -35.95 -34.85
CA ASN A 360 17.17 -35.30 -35.00
C ASN A 360 17.20 -34.16 -36.03
N THR A 361 16.06 -33.53 -36.30
CA THR A 361 15.99 -32.29 -37.08
C THR A 361 15.41 -31.18 -36.24
N ASP A 362 16.03 -30.01 -36.30
CA ASP A 362 15.52 -28.80 -35.64
C ASP A 362 14.10 -28.46 -36.08
N MET A 363 13.26 -28.13 -35.11
CA MET A 363 11.97 -27.50 -35.35
C MET A 363 12.13 -25.98 -35.30
N VAL A 364 11.58 -25.29 -36.30
CA VAL A 364 11.61 -23.82 -36.36
C VAL A 364 10.39 -23.28 -35.64
N LEU A 365 10.63 -22.47 -34.61
CA LEU A 365 9.59 -21.73 -33.90
C LEU A 365 9.20 -20.47 -34.67
N ILE A 366 7.91 -20.27 -34.82
CA ILE A 366 7.31 -19.06 -35.39
C ILE A 366 6.27 -18.51 -34.41
N PRO A 367 6.10 -17.18 -34.31
CA PRO A 367 5.00 -16.60 -33.53
C PRO A 367 3.65 -17.18 -33.97
N VAL A 368 2.81 -17.51 -32.99
CA VAL A 368 1.39 -17.78 -33.21
C VAL A 368 0.70 -16.47 -33.64
N ASN A 369 -0.54 -16.55 -34.13
CA ASN A 369 -1.31 -15.40 -34.61
C ASN A 369 -1.39 -14.25 -33.57
N GLY A 370 -1.98 -13.12 -33.96
CA GLY A 370 -2.09 -11.93 -33.10
C GLY A 370 -2.90 -12.12 -31.79
N GLU A 371 -3.64 -13.22 -31.65
CA GLU A 371 -4.45 -13.53 -30.46
C GLU A 371 -3.65 -14.25 -29.36
N ARG A 372 -2.52 -14.88 -29.70
CA ARG A 372 -1.57 -15.50 -28.75
C ARG A 372 -0.13 -14.98 -28.98
N PRO A 373 0.11 -13.66 -28.86
CA PRO A 373 1.39 -13.05 -29.19
C PRO A 373 2.54 -13.47 -28.25
N ASP A 374 2.22 -14.02 -27.08
CA ASP A 374 3.14 -14.65 -26.14
C ASP A 374 3.46 -16.11 -26.48
N VAL A 375 2.91 -16.69 -27.55
CA VAL A 375 3.12 -18.10 -27.88
C VAL A 375 3.87 -18.22 -29.21
N VAL A 376 4.85 -19.12 -29.23
CA VAL A 376 5.53 -19.57 -30.44
C VAL A 376 5.19 -21.03 -30.70
N ILE A 377 5.02 -21.38 -31.97
CA ILE A 377 4.69 -22.73 -32.43
C ILE A 377 5.76 -23.26 -33.37
N ALA A 378 6.12 -24.51 -33.19
CA ALA A 378 6.98 -25.29 -34.06
C ALA A 378 6.14 -26.41 -34.67
N SER A 379 6.12 -26.54 -35.99
CA SER A 379 5.30 -27.55 -36.69
C SER A 379 6.05 -28.26 -37.80
N ARG A 380 5.79 -29.55 -37.99
CA ARG A 380 6.39 -30.36 -39.06
C ARG A 380 5.48 -31.48 -39.53
N LEU A 381 5.40 -31.68 -40.85
CA LEU A 381 4.75 -32.87 -41.43
C LEU A 381 5.61 -34.12 -41.17
N ILE A 382 5.02 -35.12 -40.53
CA ILE A 382 5.63 -36.42 -40.28
C ILE A 382 4.82 -37.55 -40.90
N ALA A 383 5.48 -38.66 -41.24
CA ALA A 383 4.83 -39.85 -41.81
C ALA A 383 4.15 -40.70 -40.72
N SER A 384 3.40 -41.73 -41.11
CA SER A 384 2.99 -42.76 -40.16
C SER A 384 4.20 -43.56 -39.68
N GLY A 385 4.34 -43.81 -38.39
CA GLY A 385 5.45 -44.57 -37.83
C GLY A 385 5.90 -44.06 -36.47
N LYS A 386 7.11 -44.47 -36.08
CA LYS A 386 7.77 -44.07 -34.83
C LYS A 386 8.54 -42.78 -35.02
N HIS A 387 8.36 -41.87 -34.09
CA HIS A 387 9.02 -40.57 -34.04
C HIS A 387 9.59 -40.32 -32.65
N THR A 388 10.55 -39.40 -32.55
CA THR A 388 11.11 -38.97 -31.27
C THR A 388 11.25 -37.46 -31.23
N LEU A 389 10.62 -36.85 -30.21
CA LEU A 389 10.82 -35.46 -29.84
C LEU A 389 11.94 -35.39 -28.80
N GLN A 390 12.96 -34.59 -29.06
CA GLN A 390 14.09 -34.34 -28.15
C GLN A 390 14.12 -32.86 -27.75
N ILE A 391 14.34 -32.62 -26.46
CA ILE A 391 14.46 -31.30 -25.85
C ILE A 391 15.82 -31.27 -25.12
N GLY A 392 16.70 -30.29 -25.35
CA GLY A 392 18.05 -30.27 -24.75
C GLY A 392 18.70 -28.89 -24.49
N GLU A 393 19.73 -28.89 -23.63
CA GLU A 393 20.69 -27.81 -23.25
C GLU A 393 20.18 -26.55 -22.47
N ILE A 394 20.02 -26.71 -21.14
CA ILE A 394 20.15 -25.78 -19.97
C ILE A 394 19.18 -24.57 -19.80
N PRO A 395 18.69 -24.32 -18.56
CA PRO A 395 18.19 -25.28 -17.57
C PRO A 395 16.79 -25.72 -17.98
N LEU A 396 16.46 -27.01 -17.81
CA LEU A 396 15.12 -27.51 -18.09
C LEU A 396 14.13 -27.22 -16.95
N ASP A 397 14.64 -26.85 -15.77
CA ASP A 397 13.82 -26.60 -14.59
C ASP A 397 12.80 -25.48 -14.82
N GLY A 398 11.51 -25.81 -14.67
CA GLY A 398 10.38 -24.93 -14.95
C GLY A 398 10.10 -24.70 -16.44
N LEU A 399 10.78 -25.39 -17.37
CA LEU A 399 10.47 -25.27 -18.81
C LEU A 399 9.09 -25.87 -19.08
N THR A 400 8.18 -25.03 -19.56
CA THR A 400 6.80 -25.42 -19.90
C THR A 400 6.61 -25.40 -21.42
N LEU A 401 6.09 -26.48 -21.99
CA LEU A 401 5.76 -26.61 -23.41
C LEU A 401 4.45 -27.38 -23.58
N SER A 402 3.75 -27.16 -24.68
CA SER A 402 2.50 -27.85 -24.99
C SER A 402 2.72 -28.71 -26.22
N VAL A 403 2.50 -30.01 -26.10
CA VAL A 403 2.69 -30.98 -27.19
C VAL A 403 1.35 -31.48 -27.70
N GLN A 404 1.24 -31.63 -29.01
CA GLN A 404 0.07 -32.23 -29.64
C GLN A 404 -0.06 -33.71 -29.25
N THR A 405 -1.23 -34.08 -28.71
CA THR A 405 -1.59 -35.46 -28.36
C THR A 405 -2.70 -36.01 -29.27
N GLU A 406 -3.43 -35.14 -29.98
CA GLU A 406 -4.42 -35.56 -30.94
C GLU A 406 -3.79 -36.38 -32.07
N ASN A 407 -4.28 -37.61 -32.26
CA ASN A 407 -3.75 -38.59 -33.24
C ASN A 407 -2.29 -39.02 -32.99
N VAL A 408 -1.76 -38.82 -31.79
CA VAL A 408 -0.41 -39.20 -31.37
C VAL A 408 -0.48 -40.16 -30.18
N MET A 409 0.26 -41.27 -30.24
CA MET A 409 0.36 -42.23 -29.13
C MET A 409 1.76 -42.20 -28.52
N PHE A 410 1.93 -41.54 -27.38
CA PHE A 410 3.20 -41.55 -26.65
C PHE A 410 3.47 -42.92 -26.03
N GLN A 411 4.71 -43.38 -26.09
CA GLN A 411 5.12 -44.68 -25.55
C GLN A 411 5.34 -44.67 -24.03
N GLN A 412 5.45 -43.47 -23.45
CA GLN A 412 5.61 -43.21 -22.02
C GLN A 412 4.68 -42.06 -21.63
N PRO A 413 4.28 -41.95 -20.34
CA PRO A 413 3.59 -40.78 -19.84
C PRO A 413 4.36 -39.51 -20.18
N ILE A 414 3.63 -38.46 -20.55
CA ILE A 414 4.21 -37.16 -20.81
C ILE A 414 4.68 -36.58 -19.46
N PRO A 415 5.92 -36.08 -19.34
CA PRO A 415 6.40 -35.49 -18.09
C PRO A 415 5.58 -34.26 -17.72
N PHE A 416 4.84 -34.33 -16.62
CA PHE A 416 4.06 -33.22 -16.10
C PHE A 416 4.21 -33.18 -14.58
N GLU A 417 5.10 -32.29 -14.11
CA GLU A 417 5.35 -32.07 -12.69
C GLU A 417 5.08 -30.61 -12.33
N GLN A 418 4.86 -30.32 -11.04
CA GLN A 418 4.81 -28.95 -10.55
C GLN A 418 6.24 -28.38 -10.57
N GLY A 419 6.54 -27.52 -11.54
CA GLY A 419 7.79 -26.77 -11.61
C GLY A 419 7.76 -25.56 -10.67
N ASN A 420 8.68 -24.63 -10.86
CA ASN A 420 8.83 -23.44 -10.02
C ASN A 420 7.98 -22.23 -10.42
N HIS A 421 7.15 -22.33 -11.48
CA HIS A 421 6.43 -21.18 -12.05
C HIS A 421 5.05 -21.55 -12.64
N ALA A 422 4.05 -21.73 -11.77
CA ALA A 422 2.69 -22.14 -12.18
C ALA A 422 2.04 -21.25 -13.26
N GLY A 423 2.32 -19.94 -13.28
CA GLY A 423 1.77 -19.03 -14.30
C GLY A 423 2.13 -19.37 -15.75
N ARG A 424 3.23 -20.11 -16.00
CA ARG A 424 3.58 -20.56 -17.34
C ARG A 424 2.57 -21.55 -17.91
N ARG A 425 2.00 -22.42 -17.06
CA ARG A 425 0.97 -23.38 -17.48
C ARG A 425 -0.31 -22.67 -17.93
N LEU A 426 -0.78 -21.72 -17.12
CA LEU A 426 -1.99 -20.96 -17.42
C LEU A 426 -1.85 -20.15 -18.71
N LEU A 427 -0.74 -19.43 -18.90
CA LEU A 427 -0.51 -18.65 -20.11
C LEU A 427 -0.32 -19.50 -21.36
N LEU A 428 0.30 -20.67 -21.25
CA LEU A 428 0.50 -21.53 -22.40
C LEU A 428 -0.78 -22.22 -22.84
N ALA A 429 -1.65 -22.60 -21.90
CA ALA A 429 -2.85 -23.37 -22.18
C ALA A 429 -3.91 -22.57 -22.96
N GLU A 430 -4.49 -23.19 -23.98
CA GLU A 430 -5.53 -22.58 -24.81
C GLU A 430 -6.93 -22.91 -24.28
N PRO A 431 -7.69 -21.94 -23.76
CA PRO A 431 -9.03 -22.19 -23.22
C PRO A 431 -10.06 -22.37 -24.33
N ILE A 432 -10.92 -23.38 -24.22
CA ILE A 432 -12.12 -23.55 -25.03
C ILE A 432 -13.34 -23.49 -24.12
N SER A 433 -14.12 -22.43 -24.29
CA SER A 433 -15.33 -22.18 -23.50
C SER A 433 -16.36 -23.27 -23.74
N ALA A 434 -16.91 -23.83 -22.66
CA ALA A 434 -18.20 -24.50 -22.71
C ALA A 434 -19.30 -23.43 -22.49
N THR A 435 -20.43 -23.54 -23.18
CA THR A 435 -21.54 -22.60 -22.96
C THR A 435 -22.08 -22.75 -21.54
N VAL A 436 -21.69 -21.84 -20.64
CA VAL A 436 -22.31 -21.73 -19.32
C VAL A 436 -23.57 -20.91 -19.48
N THR A 437 -24.73 -21.49 -19.16
CA THR A 437 -25.91 -20.65 -18.90
C THR A 437 -25.68 -20.03 -17.53
N ALA A 438 -25.01 -18.88 -17.49
CA ALA A 438 -24.74 -18.18 -16.23
C ALA A 438 -26.06 -17.96 -15.49
N GLN A 439 -26.28 -18.71 -14.42
CA GLN A 439 -27.20 -18.24 -13.39
C GLN A 439 -26.42 -17.18 -12.63
N ASN A 440 -26.78 -15.91 -12.85
CA ASN A 440 -26.30 -14.80 -12.04
C ASN A 440 -26.84 -14.96 -10.60
N THR A 441 -26.28 -15.91 -9.86
CA THR A 441 -26.39 -15.95 -8.41
C THR A 441 -25.20 -15.17 -7.89
N TYR A 442 -25.47 -13.94 -7.43
CA TYR A 442 -24.56 -13.22 -6.55
C TYR A 442 -24.49 -13.99 -5.23
N SER A 443 -23.68 -15.05 -5.21
CA SER A 443 -23.36 -15.80 -4.00
C SER A 443 -21.95 -15.46 -3.57
N THR A 444 -21.72 -15.59 -2.27
CA THR A 444 -20.42 -15.33 -1.68
C THR A 444 -19.48 -16.52 -1.77
N ALA A 445 -20.03 -17.73 -1.90
CA ALA A 445 -19.31 -18.94 -2.28
C ALA A 445 -19.85 -19.50 -3.60
N ILE A 446 -18.97 -20.10 -4.40
CA ILE A 446 -19.32 -20.77 -5.64
C ILE A 446 -18.88 -22.23 -5.61
N SER A 447 -19.75 -23.14 -6.05
CA SER A 447 -19.43 -24.57 -6.17
C SER A 447 -19.20 -24.93 -7.64
N LEU A 448 -18.05 -25.53 -7.91
CA LEU A 448 -17.58 -25.94 -9.22
C LEU A 448 -17.37 -27.45 -9.21
N HIS A 449 -17.83 -28.11 -10.27
CA HIS A 449 -17.70 -29.55 -10.48
C HIS A 449 -16.99 -29.78 -11.81
N PHE A 450 -15.86 -30.48 -11.77
CA PHE A 450 -15.07 -30.81 -12.94
C PHE A 450 -15.02 -32.33 -13.13
N ASP A 451 -15.45 -32.81 -14.29
CA ASP A 451 -15.42 -34.23 -14.69
C ASP A 451 -14.64 -34.47 -16.00
N THR A 452 -14.13 -33.39 -16.58
CA THR A 452 -13.34 -33.36 -17.81
C THR A 452 -12.10 -32.52 -17.56
N PHE A 453 -10.93 -33.00 -17.99
CA PHE A 453 -9.64 -32.40 -17.66
C PHE A 453 -8.72 -32.32 -18.89
N PRO A 454 -7.80 -31.35 -18.95
CA PRO A 454 -7.68 -30.19 -18.06
C PRO A 454 -8.85 -29.20 -18.20
N ALA A 455 -9.26 -28.55 -17.11
CA ALA A 455 -10.40 -27.63 -17.07
C ALA A 455 -10.07 -26.30 -16.39
N TYR A 456 -10.91 -25.30 -16.62
CA TYR A 456 -10.79 -23.98 -15.99
C TYR A 456 -12.14 -23.36 -15.66
N ALA A 457 -12.09 -22.37 -14.76
CA ALA A 457 -13.17 -21.44 -14.48
C ALA A 457 -12.62 -20.03 -14.24
N VAL A 458 -13.42 -19.02 -14.63
CA VAL A 458 -13.10 -17.60 -14.50
C VAL A 458 -14.16 -16.93 -13.64
N LEU A 459 -13.72 -16.23 -12.61
CA LEU A 459 -14.60 -15.54 -11.67
C LEU A 459 -14.35 -14.04 -11.71
N ASP A 460 -15.41 -13.23 -11.63
CA ASP A 460 -15.36 -11.76 -11.49
C ASP A 460 -15.84 -11.34 -10.10
N MET A 461 -15.01 -10.56 -9.40
CA MET A 461 -15.27 -9.98 -8.08
C MET A 461 -15.87 -8.56 -8.18
N SER A 462 -16.23 -8.11 -9.38
CA SER A 462 -16.78 -6.79 -9.76
C SER A 462 -15.83 -5.60 -9.65
N ARG A 463 -14.81 -5.69 -8.80
CA ARG A 463 -13.74 -4.68 -8.64
C ARG A 463 -12.42 -5.34 -8.25
N THR A 464 -11.32 -4.61 -8.39
CA THR A 464 -10.04 -5.02 -7.82
C THR A 464 -10.12 -5.06 -6.30
N ILE A 465 -9.64 -6.15 -5.70
CA ILE A 465 -9.49 -6.32 -4.26
C ILE A 465 -8.06 -6.76 -3.92
N HIS A 466 -7.69 -6.61 -2.65
CA HIS A 466 -6.53 -7.27 -2.02
C HIS A 466 -7.08 -8.33 -1.06
N GLY A 467 -6.69 -9.59 -1.20
CA GLY A 467 -7.39 -10.65 -0.49
C GLY A 467 -6.89 -12.06 -0.74
N ARG A 468 -7.74 -13.03 -0.39
CA ARG A 468 -7.48 -14.47 -0.44
C ARG A 468 -8.68 -15.21 -1.00
N ALA A 469 -8.40 -16.36 -1.62
CA ALA A 469 -9.42 -17.34 -1.93
C ALA A 469 -9.31 -18.52 -0.95
N ILE A 470 -10.44 -18.96 -0.43
CA ILE A 470 -10.56 -20.14 0.43
C ILE A 470 -11.28 -21.20 -0.40
N LEU A 471 -10.58 -22.31 -0.68
CA LEU A 471 -11.10 -23.40 -1.50
C LEU A 471 -11.30 -24.63 -0.62
N GLN A 472 -12.54 -25.12 -0.52
CA GLN A 472 -12.80 -26.48 -0.06
C GLN A 472 -12.70 -27.40 -1.26
N VAL A 473 -11.68 -28.26 -1.29
CA VAL A 473 -11.36 -29.11 -2.45
C VAL A 473 -11.45 -30.58 -2.06
N ASN A 474 -12.07 -31.36 -2.95
CA ASN A 474 -12.07 -32.81 -2.89
C ASN A 474 -11.73 -33.36 -4.29
N GLY A 475 -10.68 -34.17 -4.38
CA GLY A 475 -10.18 -34.70 -5.65
C GLY A 475 -9.06 -35.72 -5.43
N PRO A 476 -8.70 -36.51 -6.45
CA PRO A 476 -7.72 -37.57 -6.31
C PRO A 476 -6.30 -37.04 -6.04
N ALA A 477 -5.51 -37.83 -5.32
CA ALA A 477 -4.11 -37.52 -5.04
C ALA A 477 -3.31 -37.32 -6.34
N GLY A 478 -2.44 -36.31 -6.38
CA GLY A 478 -1.64 -35.95 -7.55
C GLY A 478 -2.30 -34.93 -8.49
N THR A 479 -3.59 -34.65 -8.33
CA THR A 479 -4.27 -33.55 -9.07
C THR A 479 -3.60 -32.22 -8.77
N ILE A 480 -3.34 -31.42 -9.81
CA ILE A 480 -2.83 -30.05 -9.66
C ILE A 480 -3.98 -29.06 -9.81
N VAL A 481 -4.12 -28.16 -8.84
CA VAL A 481 -5.06 -27.03 -8.83
C VAL A 481 -4.26 -25.73 -8.83
N ASP A 482 -4.43 -24.89 -9.84
CA ASP A 482 -3.80 -23.56 -9.93
C ASP A 482 -4.84 -22.45 -9.79
N LEU A 483 -4.47 -21.37 -9.11
CA LEU A 483 -5.29 -20.17 -8.96
C LEU A 483 -4.49 -18.91 -9.28
N GLY A 484 -4.87 -18.22 -10.36
CA GLY A 484 -4.29 -16.95 -10.79
C GLY A 484 -5.18 -15.73 -10.50
N TRP A 485 -4.56 -14.59 -10.23
CA TRP A 485 -5.22 -13.29 -10.03
C TRP A 485 -4.80 -12.27 -11.10
N ASP A 486 -5.75 -11.51 -11.64
CA ASP A 486 -5.45 -10.34 -12.50
C ASP A 486 -6.53 -9.23 -12.38
N GLU A 487 -6.15 -7.98 -12.69
CA GLU A 487 -7.06 -6.83 -12.77
C GLU A 487 -7.83 -6.76 -14.11
N ARG A 488 -7.38 -7.50 -15.13
CA ARG A 488 -7.85 -7.42 -16.51
C ARG A 488 -8.31 -8.78 -17.04
N LEU A 489 -9.31 -8.73 -17.91
CA LEU A 489 -9.54 -9.74 -18.94
C LEU A 489 -9.14 -9.10 -20.28
N TYR A 490 -8.66 -9.89 -21.23
CA TYR A 490 -8.22 -9.36 -22.51
C TYR A 490 -9.41 -8.83 -23.34
N PRO A 491 -9.43 -7.55 -23.72
CA PRO A 491 -10.44 -7.05 -24.65
C PRO A 491 -10.20 -7.70 -26.02
N GLU A 492 -11.26 -8.20 -26.67
CA GLU A 492 -11.24 -8.72 -28.05
C GLU A 492 -10.73 -10.17 -28.26
N THR A 493 -10.34 -10.93 -27.23
CA THR A 493 -10.09 -12.39 -27.36
C THR A 493 -11.04 -13.22 -26.50
N SER A 494 -11.19 -14.50 -26.84
CA SER A 494 -11.91 -15.50 -26.06
C SER A 494 -11.06 -16.09 -24.92
N ARG A 495 -9.92 -15.47 -24.57
CA ARG A 495 -9.05 -15.94 -23.48
C ARG A 495 -9.27 -15.06 -22.25
N PRO A 496 -9.64 -15.63 -21.09
CA PRO A 496 -9.72 -14.90 -19.83
C PRO A 496 -8.34 -14.69 -19.18
N LEU A 497 -7.29 -14.57 -20.00
CA LEU A 497 -5.91 -14.47 -19.57
C LEU A 497 -5.32 -13.13 -19.99
N PRO A 498 -4.55 -12.48 -19.12
CA PRO A 498 -3.85 -11.28 -19.47
C PRO A 498 -2.69 -11.59 -20.44
N PHE A 499 -2.50 -10.73 -21.43
CA PHE A 499 -1.24 -10.64 -22.18
C PHE A 499 -0.58 -9.31 -21.85
N PRO A 500 0.69 -9.30 -21.43
CA PRO A 500 1.27 -10.06 -20.33
C PRO A 500 1.09 -9.36 -18.96
N GLY A 501 -0.10 -9.45 -18.35
CA GLY A 501 -0.42 -8.83 -17.05
C GLY A 501 0.23 -9.53 -15.85
N SER A 502 -0.49 -9.67 -14.75
CA SER A 502 0.05 -10.19 -13.50
C SER A 502 0.25 -11.71 -13.45
N LEU A 503 0.07 -12.39 -14.58
CA LEU A 503 0.36 -13.83 -14.76
C LEU A 503 1.58 -14.10 -15.67
N HIS A 504 2.21 -13.07 -16.22
CA HIS A 504 3.40 -13.17 -17.09
C HIS A 504 4.62 -13.83 -16.41
N PRO A 505 5.59 -14.40 -17.14
CA PRO A 505 6.85 -14.85 -16.53
C PRO A 505 7.66 -13.79 -15.75
N TYR A 506 7.32 -12.51 -15.87
CA TYR A 506 7.88 -11.42 -15.03
C TYR A 506 7.02 -11.14 -13.77
N TRP A 507 5.74 -11.50 -13.79
CA TRP A 507 4.71 -11.26 -12.78
C TRP A 507 3.90 -12.55 -12.56
N ASN A 508 4.15 -13.27 -11.49
CA ASN A 508 3.52 -14.55 -11.20
C ASN A 508 2.56 -14.44 -10.01
N GLN A 509 1.34 -13.96 -10.21
CA GLN A 509 0.27 -14.04 -9.19
C GLN A 509 -0.50 -15.37 -9.27
N VAL A 510 0.21 -16.50 -9.38
CA VAL A 510 -0.38 -17.84 -9.50
C VAL A 510 0.16 -18.76 -8.41
N ASP A 511 -0.77 -19.28 -7.62
CA ASP A 511 -0.50 -20.28 -6.58
C ASP A 511 -0.98 -21.66 -7.05
N SER A 512 -0.36 -22.72 -6.53
CA SER A 512 -0.52 -24.08 -7.03
C SER A 512 -0.51 -25.12 -5.91
N TRP A 513 -1.46 -26.04 -5.92
CA TRP A 513 -1.57 -27.13 -4.95
C TRP A 513 -1.61 -28.49 -5.65
N ILE A 514 -0.78 -29.44 -5.20
CA ILE A 514 -0.90 -30.87 -5.53
C ILE A 514 -1.73 -31.53 -4.42
N LEU A 515 -2.86 -32.13 -4.79
CA LEU A 515 -3.77 -32.79 -3.85
C LEU A 515 -3.19 -34.10 -3.31
N ASP A 516 -3.61 -34.47 -2.10
CA ASP A 516 -3.23 -35.72 -1.42
C ASP A 516 -4.32 -36.79 -1.43
N GLY A 517 -5.49 -36.48 -1.98
CA GLY A 517 -6.64 -37.38 -2.04
C GLY A 517 -7.63 -37.19 -0.89
N ASP A 518 -7.30 -36.37 0.10
CA ASP A 518 -8.19 -36.01 1.20
C ASP A 518 -8.94 -34.70 0.90
N SER A 519 -10.05 -34.48 1.62
CA SER A 519 -10.74 -33.19 1.57
C SER A 519 -9.90 -32.15 2.31
N ARG A 520 -9.53 -31.06 1.63
CA ARG A 520 -8.66 -30.01 2.17
C ARG A 520 -9.29 -28.62 2.01
N SER A 521 -9.04 -27.77 2.99
CA SER A 521 -9.26 -26.32 2.88
C SER A 521 -7.96 -25.66 2.45
N LEU A 522 -7.93 -25.04 1.27
CA LEU A 522 -6.76 -24.41 0.68
C LEU A 522 -6.89 -22.89 0.77
N THR A 523 -5.81 -22.24 1.18
CA THR A 523 -5.62 -20.78 1.13
C THR A 523 -4.11 -20.53 1.09
N THR A 524 -3.71 -19.37 0.58
CA THR A 524 -2.33 -18.89 0.66
C THR A 524 -2.01 -18.37 2.06
N ILE A 525 -0.73 -18.33 2.43
CA ILE A 525 -0.12 -17.65 3.58
C ILE A 525 -0.07 -16.14 3.32
N ASP A 526 0.24 -15.70 2.09
CA ASP A 526 0.25 -14.28 1.70
C ASP A 526 -0.87 -13.94 0.71
N THR A 527 -1.40 -12.73 0.81
CA THR A 527 -2.52 -12.24 -0.01
C THR A 527 -2.12 -12.05 -1.49
N ARG A 528 -3.12 -12.11 -2.38
CA ARG A 528 -3.03 -11.74 -3.80
C ARG A 528 -3.98 -10.58 -4.08
N ALA A 529 -3.90 -10.01 -5.28
CA ALA A 529 -4.78 -8.92 -5.65
C ALA A 529 -5.15 -8.95 -7.13
N GLY A 530 -6.37 -8.53 -7.42
CA GLY A 530 -6.96 -8.56 -8.75
C GLY A 530 -8.47 -8.40 -8.69
N ARG A 531 -9.10 -8.33 -9.86
CA ARG A 531 -10.56 -8.36 -10.04
C ARG A 531 -11.06 -9.73 -10.51
N TYR A 532 -10.23 -10.44 -11.26
CA TYR A 532 -10.55 -11.73 -11.86
C TYR A 532 -9.73 -12.84 -11.24
N LEU A 533 -10.37 -13.99 -11.01
CA LEU A 533 -9.71 -15.23 -10.64
C LEU A 533 -9.77 -16.21 -11.80
N LEU A 534 -8.64 -16.84 -12.10
CA LEU A 534 -8.55 -17.97 -12.99
C LEU A 534 -8.19 -19.22 -12.20
N LEU A 535 -9.16 -20.14 -12.09
CA LEU A 535 -8.97 -21.45 -11.50
C LEU A 535 -8.72 -22.46 -12.61
N ALA A 536 -7.66 -23.27 -12.50
CA ALA A 536 -7.42 -24.40 -13.39
C ALA A 536 -7.25 -25.70 -12.62
N VAL A 537 -7.81 -26.77 -13.16
CA VAL A 537 -7.65 -28.14 -12.67
C VAL A 537 -7.04 -28.97 -13.79
N TRP A 538 -5.84 -29.51 -13.56
CA TRP A 538 -5.11 -30.27 -14.56
C TRP A 538 -5.51 -31.74 -14.53
N GLU A 539 -4.60 -32.67 -14.88
CA GLU A 539 -4.92 -34.09 -15.01
C GLU A 539 -5.40 -34.71 -13.68
N ALA A 540 -6.54 -35.40 -13.72
CA ALA A 540 -7.17 -36.11 -12.60
C ALA A 540 -7.87 -37.39 -13.08
N ASP A 541 -7.81 -38.45 -12.26
CA ASP A 541 -8.41 -39.77 -12.56
C ASP A 541 -9.88 -39.91 -12.11
N ALA A 542 -10.42 -38.89 -11.45
CA ALA A 542 -11.78 -38.84 -10.91
C ALA A 542 -12.27 -37.38 -10.85
N PRO A 543 -13.59 -37.14 -10.71
CA PRO A 543 -14.11 -35.79 -10.60
C PRO A 543 -13.48 -34.99 -9.45
N VAL A 544 -13.40 -33.67 -9.65
CA VAL A 544 -12.87 -32.72 -8.66
C VAL A 544 -13.98 -31.72 -8.32
N ASP A 545 -14.30 -31.64 -7.04
CA ASP A 545 -15.29 -30.71 -6.49
C ASP A 545 -14.56 -29.58 -5.74
N ILE A 546 -14.91 -28.33 -6.07
CA ILE A 546 -14.32 -27.14 -5.46
C ILE A 546 -15.43 -26.19 -5.01
N SER A 547 -15.47 -25.86 -3.73
CA SER A 547 -16.24 -24.71 -3.22
C SER A 547 -15.28 -23.57 -2.93
N LEU A 548 -15.41 -22.47 -3.65
CA LEU A 548 -14.53 -21.30 -3.55
C LEU A 548 -15.25 -20.12 -2.93
N GLN A 549 -14.62 -19.50 -1.94
CA GLN A 549 -15.02 -18.24 -1.31
C GLN A 549 -13.87 -17.24 -1.44
N VAL A 550 -14.18 -15.95 -1.56
CA VAL A 550 -13.16 -14.88 -1.61
C VAL A 550 -13.36 -13.91 -0.46
N MET A 551 -12.25 -13.59 0.22
CA MET A 551 -12.19 -12.61 1.30
C MET A 551 -11.29 -11.46 0.87
N GLU A 552 -11.82 -10.23 0.87
CA GLU A 552 -11.00 -9.01 0.83
C GLU A 552 -10.40 -8.79 2.22
N GLU A 553 -9.07 -8.74 2.30
CA GLU A 553 -8.33 -8.48 3.53
C GLU A 553 -7.96 -7.00 3.55
N ARG A 554 -8.53 -6.22 4.46
CA ARG A 554 -8.35 -4.75 4.47
C ARG A 554 -8.24 -4.15 5.86
N TYR A 555 -7.69 -2.95 5.93
CA TYR A 555 -7.68 -2.13 7.14
C TYR A 555 -9.13 -1.90 7.63
N PRO A 556 -9.42 -2.03 8.94
CA PRO A 556 -10.79 -2.02 9.45
C PRO A 556 -11.38 -0.61 9.56
N VAL A 557 -11.59 0.06 8.43
CA VAL A 557 -12.29 1.34 8.34
C VAL A 557 -13.75 1.17 7.97
N VAL A 558 -14.57 2.09 8.47
CA VAL A 558 -15.99 2.21 8.14
C VAL A 558 -16.20 3.50 7.37
N GLN A 559 -16.82 3.41 6.19
CA GLN A 559 -17.18 4.58 5.40
C GLN A 559 -18.29 5.35 6.10
N HIS A 560 -17.98 6.59 6.50
CA HIS A 560 -18.93 7.52 7.09
C HIS A 560 -19.21 8.71 6.17
N GLY A 561 -18.21 9.11 5.38
CA GLY A 561 -18.36 10.16 4.38
C GLY A 561 -19.13 9.70 3.14
N PHE A 562 -19.80 10.64 2.50
CA PHE A 562 -20.49 10.44 1.23
C PHE A 562 -20.63 11.76 0.46
N PHE A 563 -20.88 11.64 -0.83
CA PHE A 563 -21.14 12.76 -1.74
C PHE A 563 -22.23 12.37 -2.75
N ASP A 564 -23.28 13.18 -2.84
CA ASP A 564 -24.40 13.01 -3.75
C ASP A 564 -24.77 14.35 -4.37
N SER A 565 -24.50 14.51 -5.66
CA SER A 565 -24.78 15.72 -6.42
C SER A 565 -25.86 15.52 -7.48
N SER A 566 -26.31 16.61 -8.07
CA SER A 566 -27.20 16.62 -9.23
C SER A 566 -26.59 15.97 -10.49
N ASP A 567 -25.27 15.72 -10.53
CA ASP A 567 -24.59 15.00 -11.60
C ASP A 567 -24.20 13.58 -11.14
N PRO A 568 -24.90 12.52 -11.60
CA PRO A 568 -24.62 11.15 -11.16
C PRO A 568 -23.22 10.65 -11.57
N LEU A 569 -22.58 11.26 -12.58
CA LEU A 569 -21.21 10.90 -12.95
C LEU A 569 -20.23 11.31 -11.84
N LEU A 570 -20.41 12.48 -11.23
CA LEU A 570 -19.55 12.93 -10.13
C LEU A 570 -19.74 12.06 -8.88
N ASN A 571 -20.96 11.60 -8.63
CA ASN A 571 -21.27 10.69 -7.51
C ASN A 571 -20.51 9.36 -7.71
N ARG A 572 -20.49 8.86 -8.95
CA ARG A 572 -19.71 7.66 -9.31
C ARG A 572 -18.21 7.90 -9.20
N ILE A 573 -17.70 9.04 -9.67
CA ILE A 573 -16.28 9.41 -9.55
C ILE A 573 -15.86 9.45 -8.07
N TRP A 574 -16.67 10.08 -7.22
CA TRP A 574 -16.40 10.14 -5.79
C TRP A 574 -16.32 8.74 -5.16
N GLN A 575 -17.32 7.89 -5.41
CA GLN A 575 -17.36 6.56 -4.80
C GLN A 575 -16.22 5.65 -5.30
N VAL A 576 -15.83 5.72 -6.57
CA VAL A 576 -14.68 4.92 -7.07
C VAL A 576 -13.38 5.33 -6.41
N GLY A 577 -13.23 6.60 -6.00
CA GLY A 577 -12.09 7.00 -5.19
C GLY A 577 -12.07 6.36 -3.82
N VAL A 578 -13.21 6.24 -3.14
CA VAL A 578 -13.30 5.47 -1.89
C VAL A 578 -13.04 3.98 -2.13
N ASP A 579 -13.62 3.40 -3.18
CA ASP A 579 -13.46 1.98 -3.52
C ASP A 579 -11.99 1.63 -3.85
N THR A 580 -11.20 2.60 -4.33
CA THR A 580 -9.77 2.46 -4.60
C THR A 580 -8.94 2.37 -3.31
N LEU A 581 -9.40 2.96 -2.21
CA LEU A 581 -8.68 2.94 -0.95
C LEU A 581 -8.73 1.58 -0.26
N TYR A 582 -9.84 0.84 -0.32
CA TYR A 582 -9.98 -0.45 0.37
C TYR A 582 -8.85 -1.45 0.07
N PRO A 583 -8.48 -1.74 -1.19
CA PRO A 583 -7.35 -2.63 -1.48
C PRO A 583 -5.97 -1.97 -1.23
N ASN A 584 -5.91 -0.63 -1.11
CA ASN A 584 -4.68 0.13 -0.89
C ASN A 584 -4.47 0.58 0.56
N MET A 585 -5.33 0.12 1.47
CA MET A 585 -5.26 0.34 2.92
C MET A 585 -5.26 -1.02 3.60
N THR A 586 -4.06 -1.48 3.97
CA THR A 586 -3.86 -2.75 4.66
C THR A 586 -3.19 -2.48 6.00
N ASP A 587 -1.92 -2.82 6.15
CA ASP A 587 -1.08 -2.42 7.26
C ASP A 587 -0.38 -1.07 7.02
N ALA A 588 -0.53 -0.51 5.82
CA ALA A 588 -0.10 0.82 5.42
C ALA A 588 -1.00 1.37 4.29
N TYR A 589 -0.81 2.64 3.96
CA TYR A 589 -1.16 3.17 2.65
C TYR A 589 -0.20 2.59 1.61
N THR A 590 -0.72 1.84 0.64
CA THR A 590 0.09 1.26 -0.44
C THR A 590 -0.23 1.91 -1.77
N ASP A 591 0.76 1.97 -2.66
CA ASP A 591 0.61 2.44 -4.04
C ASP A 591 -0.40 1.61 -4.84
N THR A 592 -0.17 0.29 -4.93
CA THR A 592 -1.01 -0.69 -5.63
C THR A 592 -1.10 -1.99 -4.82
N PRO A 593 -2.24 -2.71 -4.87
CA PRO A 593 -2.44 -3.91 -4.06
C PRO A 593 -1.65 -5.14 -4.56
N TRP A 594 -1.10 -5.12 -5.77
CA TRP A 594 -0.58 -6.34 -6.40
C TRP A 594 0.89 -6.31 -6.82
N ARG A 595 1.40 -5.19 -7.36
CA ARG A 595 2.74 -5.13 -8.00
C ARG A 595 3.88 -4.83 -7.03
N GLU A 596 3.70 -3.83 -6.16
CA GLU A 596 4.78 -3.37 -5.25
C GLU A 596 4.35 -3.41 -3.78
N ARG A 597 3.12 -2.98 -3.47
CA ARG A 597 2.59 -2.87 -2.09
C ARG A 597 3.44 -1.95 -1.20
N GLY A 598 4.13 -0.99 -1.81
CA GLY A 598 5.03 -0.06 -1.14
C GLY A 598 4.27 1.12 -0.54
N GLN A 599 4.68 1.59 0.64
CA GLN A 599 4.17 2.85 1.20
C GLN A 599 4.90 4.03 0.58
N TRP A 600 4.70 4.23 -0.72
CA TRP A 600 5.22 5.37 -1.45
C TRP A 600 4.60 6.66 -0.93
N TRP A 601 5.43 7.64 -0.58
CA TRP A 601 4.92 8.77 0.18
C TRP A 601 4.06 9.75 -0.64
N GLY A 602 4.30 9.86 -1.95
CA GLY A 602 3.41 10.59 -2.86
C GLY A 602 2.00 9.99 -2.89
N ASP A 603 1.89 8.66 -2.87
CA ASP A 603 0.62 7.93 -2.76
C ASP A 603 -0.01 8.11 -1.39
N ALA A 604 0.75 7.91 -0.31
CA ALA A 604 0.30 8.10 1.06
C ALA A 604 -0.30 9.51 1.26
N PHE A 605 0.31 10.54 0.64
CA PHE A 605 -0.20 11.91 0.69
C PHE A 605 -1.62 12.03 0.10
N VAL A 606 -1.87 11.47 -1.09
CA VAL A 606 -3.20 11.53 -1.74
C VAL A 606 -4.20 10.61 -1.03
N ILE A 607 -3.79 9.40 -0.66
CA ILE A 607 -4.63 8.43 0.05
C ILE A 607 -5.13 9.04 1.37
N ASP A 608 -4.25 9.71 2.13
CA ASP A 608 -4.62 10.40 3.37
C ASP A 608 -5.72 11.45 3.16
N LYS A 609 -5.65 12.26 2.09
CA LYS A 609 -6.71 13.23 1.77
C LYS A 609 -8.06 12.56 1.60
N VAL A 610 -8.11 11.47 0.83
CA VAL A 610 -9.35 10.74 0.57
C VAL A 610 -9.84 10.01 1.82
N ASN A 611 -8.93 9.40 2.57
CA ASN A 611 -9.22 8.74 3.83
C ASN A 611 -9.87 9.70 4.84
N ARG A 612 -9.40 10.94 4.95
CA ARG A 612 -10.00 11.95 5.86
C ARG A 612 -11.46 12.26 5.54
N VAL A 613 -11.83 12.34 4.27
CA VAL A 613 -13.21 12.68 3.87
C VAL A 613 -14.13 11.45 3.80
N ALA A 614 -13.57 10.25 3.65
CA ALA A 614 -14.35 9.01 3.56
C ALA A 614 -14.49 8.27 4.89
N PHE A 615 -13.40 8.15 5.66
CA PHE A 615 -13.30 7.28 6.84
C PHE A 615 -12.97 8.06 8.13
N GLY A 616 -12.10 9.06 8.07
CA GLY A 616 -11.69 9.86 9.23
C GLY A 616 -10.67 9.17 10.15
N ASP A 617 -9.99 8.13 9.68
CA ASP A 617 -8.91 7.47 10.43
C ASP A 617 -7.60 8.27 10.35
N PHE A 618 -6.83 8.30 11.44
CA PHE A 618 -5.47 8.87 11.43
C PHE A 618 -4.40 7.91 11.93
N VAL A 619 -4.78 6.71 12.38
CA VAL A 619 -3.85 5.76 13.00
C VAL A 619 -2.88 5.22 11.95
N LEU A 620 -3.37 4.91 10.75
CA LEU A 620 -2.51 4.40 9.67
C LEU A 620 -1.51 5.46 9.17
N LEU A 621 -1.94 6.72 9.08
CA LEU A 621 -1.05 7.85 8.74
C LEU A 621 0.01 8.04 9.81
N ARG A 622 -0.38 8.08 11.09
CA ARG A 622 0.54 8.27 12.21
C ARG A 622 1.64 7.20 12.22
N ARG A 623 1.28 5.93 11.97
CA ARG A 623 2.23 4.82 11.84
C ARG A 623 3.18 5.01 10.64
N GLY A 624 2.66 5.38 9.47
CA GLY A 624 3.48 5.63 8.29
C GLY A 624 4.47 6.79 8.48
N LEU A 625 4.05 7.87 9.17
CA LEU A 625 4.89 9.02 9.46
C LEU A 625 6.13 8.63 10.29
N LEU A 626 5.95 7.69 11.24
CA LEU A 626 7.03 7.14 12.04
C LEU A 626 8.00 6.31 11.18
N TYR A 627 7.47 5.42 10.33
CA TYR A 627 8.30 4.59 9.44
C TYR A 627 9.09 5.38 8.43
N MET A 628 8.50 6.42 7.83
CA MET A 628 9.29 7.30 6.97
C MET A 628 10.38 8.01 7.73
N ALA A 629 10.11 8.48 8.95
CA ALA A 629 11.13 9.15 9.74
C ALA A 629 12.31 8.22 10.10
N ASP A 630 12.02 6.96 10.37
CA ASP A 630 13.02 5.90 10.60
C ASP A 630 13.84 5.59 9.34
N ALA A 631 13.21 5.66 8.16
CA ALA A 631 13.87 5.41 6.88
C ALA A 631 14.79 6.55 6.41
N PHE A 632 14.72 7.76 7.00
CA PHE A 632 15.58 8.87 6.60
C PHE A 632 17.04 8.64 7.01
N ASP A 633 17.97 8.79 6.06
CA ASP A 633 19.41 8.59 6.29
C ASP A 633 20.12 9.95 6.45
N TYR A 634 20.36 10.37 7.70
CA TYR A 634 20.95 11.69 8.04
C TYR A 634 20.23 12.87 7.36
N GLY A 635 18.90 12.85 7.42
CA GLY A 635 18.04 13.85 6.79
C GLY A 635 17.84 13.67 5.29
N LYS A 636 18.51 12.73 4.61
CA LYS A 636 18.20 12.40 3.23
C LYS A 636 16.94 11.52 3.19
N PRO A 637 15.87 11.91 2.47
CA PRO A 637 14.62 11.18 2.51
C PRO A 637 14.65 9.95 1.59
N GLU A 638 14.30 8.78 2.14
CA GLU A 638 13.81 7.67 1.33
C GLU A 638 12.40 8.00 0.81
N ALA A 639 12.02 7.42 -0.32
CA ALA A 639 10.74 7.67 -0.99
C ALA A 639 9.60 6.81 -0.42
N LEU A 640 9.93 5.72 0.25
CA LEU A 640 8.95 4.85 0.88
C LEU A 640 9.56 4.18 2.11
N ALA A 641 8.70 3.63 2.95
CA ALA A 641 9.08 2.89 4.14
C ALA A 641 8.27 1.59 4.26
N PRO A 642 8.75 0.58 5.01
CA PRO A 642 10.00 0.56 5.78
C PRO A 642 11.27 0.48 4.91
N ASN A 643 11.22 -0.15 3.73
CA ASN A 643 12.40 -0.31 2.87
C ASN A 643 12.22 0.40 1.52
N GLY A 644 13.07 1.41 1.29
CA GLY A 644 13.09 2.21 0.06
C GLY A 644 14.04 1.72 -1.03
N GLU A 645 14.85 0.68 -0.78
CA GLU A 645 15.87 0.17 -1.71
C GLU A 645 16.83 1.26 -2.23
N GLY A 646 17.00 2.35 -1.48
CA GLY A 646 17.81 3.50 -1.87
C GLY A 646 17.12 4.47 -2.85
N ALA A 647 15.81 4.36 -3.04
CA ALA A 647 15.02 5.36 -3.76
C ALA A 647 14.88 6.61 -2.89
N ASN A 648 15.63 7.66 -3.23
CA ASN A 648 15.67 8.90 -2.47
C ASN A 648 15.03 10.05 -3.24
N MET A 649 13.93 10.59 -2.71
CA MET A 649 13.10 11.59 -3.36
C MET A 649 12.81 12.78 -2.45
N ALA A 650 13.33 13.94 -2.83
CA ALA A 650 13.16 15.15 -2.03
C ALA A 650 11.70 15.62 -1.98
N ASP A 651 10.93 15.46 -3.07
CA ASP A 651 9.51 15.82 -3.11
C ASP A 651 8.65 14.95 -2.20
N TYR A 652 8.97 13.66 -2.09
CA TYR A 652 8.27 12.75 -1.17
C TYR A 652 8.63 13.06 0.28
N GLY A 653 9.90 13.37 0.58
CA GLY A 653 10.29 13.90 1.89
C GLY A 653 9.61 15.22 2.25
N MET A 654 9.41 16.11 1.26
CA MET A 654 8.64 17.34 1.46
C MET A 654 7.18 17.04 1.79
N LEU A 655 6.53 16.12 1.08
CA LEU A 655 5.16 15.70 1.38
C LEU A 655 5.03 15.03 2.76
N TRP A 656 6.09 14.38 3.28
CA TRP A 656 6.12 13.90 4.66
C TRP A 656 6.00 15.03 5.67
N VAL A 657 6.69 16.16 5.45
CA VAL A 657 6.51 17.37 6.27
C VAL A 657 5.08 17.91 6.15
N HIS A 658 4.48 17.81 4.96
CA HIS A 658 3.13 18.31 4.71
C HIS A 658 2.08 17.50 5.47
N ASN A 659 2.13 16.16 5.37
CA ASN A 659 1.24 15.29 6.13
C ASN A 659 1.49 15.42 7.64
N LEU A 660 2.75 15.55 8.10
CA LEU A 660 3.06 15.72 9.51
C LEU A 660 2.41 17.00 10.07
N GLN A 661 2.55 18.13 9.38
CA GLN A 661 1.95 19.38 9.84
C GLN A 661 0.43 19.29 9.92
N GLU A 662 -0.22 18.70 8.92
CA GLU A 662 -1.67 18.55 8.88
C GLU A 662 -2.17 17.57 9.95
N TYR A 663 -1.50 16.43 10.13
CA TYR A 663 -1.81 15.49 11.18
C TYR A 663 -1.79 16.16 12.56
N LEU A 664 -0.76 16.96 12.84
CA LEU A 664 -0.62 17.69 14.10
C LEU A 664 -1.69 18.76 14.30
N GLN A 665 -2.07 19.46 13.22
CA GLN A 665 -3.16 20.43 13.26
C GLN A 665 -4.51 19.78 13.61
N LEU A 666 -4.76 18.57 13.11
CA LEU A 666 -6.02 17.86 13.32
C LEU A 666 -6.06 17.09 14.66
N ASN A 667 -4.91 16.65 15.19
CA ASN A 667 -4.86 15.73 16.33
C ASN A 667 -4.19 16.29 17.61
N ASP A 668 -3.52 17.44 17.56
CA ASP A 668 -2.76 18.05 18.69
C ASP A 668 -1.75 17.08 19.37
N ASP A 669 -1.17 16.14 18.61
CA ASP A 669 -0.25 15.10 19.12
C ASP A 669 1.19 15.64 19.34
N ARG A 670 1.35 16.44 20.40
CA ARG A 670 2.62 17.08 20.76
C ARG A 670 3.73 16.10 21.15
N ALA A 671 3.39 14.93 21.67
CA ALA A 671 4.39 13.92 22.02
C ALA A 671 5.02 13.36 20.74
N PHE A 672 4.18 12.93 19.80
CA PHE A 672 4.64 12.43 18.51
C PHE A 672 5.43 13.47 17.71
N ALA A 673 4.97 14.73 17.73
CA ALA A 673 5.72 15.83 17.11
C ALA A 673 7.15 15.96 17.66
N ARG A 674 7.35 15.79 18.97
CA ARG A 674 8.68 15.86 19.60
C ARG A 674 9.56 14.70 19.17
N ASP A 675 9.00 13.51 19.00
CA ASP A 675 9.74 12.33 18.59
C ASP A 675 10.26 12.47 17.16
N LEU A 676 9.47 13.07 16.26
CA LEU A 676 9.83 13.25 14.85
C LEU A 676 10.58 14.57 14.53
N TYR A 677 10.61 15.52 15.47
CA TYR A 677 11.24 16.82 15.26
C TYR A 677 12.74 16.77 14.91
N PRO A 678 13.56 15.88 15.50
CA PRO A 678 14.96 15.73 15.09
C PRO A 678 15.11 15.37 13.61
N THR A 679 14.33 14.41 13.10
CA THR A 679 14.33 14.03 11.69
C THR A 679 13.92 15.19 10.79
N LEU A 680 12.90 15.97 11.20
CA LEU A 680 12.51 17.20 10.48
C LEU A 680 13.68 18.21 10.40
N LEU A 681 14.39 18.45 11.50
CA LEU A 681 15.52 19.38 11.51
C LEU A 681 16.64 18.93 10.56
N GLU A 682 16.95 17.62 10.55
CA GLU A 682 17.95 17.04 9.64
C GLU A 682 17.51 17.14 8.18
N PHE A 683 16.24 16.86 7.87
CA PHE A 683 15.70 16.96 6.52
C PHE A 683 15.72 18.40 5.99
N MET A 684 15.33 19.37 6.83
CA MET A 684 15.39 20.78 6.44
C MET A 684 16.83 21.25 6.19
N LEU A 685 17.81 20.70 6.93
CA LEU A 685 19.23 20.95 6.67
C LEU A 685 19.69 20.28 5.38
N TYR A 686 19.22 19.07 5.07
CA TYR A 686 19.47 18.40 3.79
C TYR A 686 18.99 19.25 2.61
N LEU A 687 17.76 19.78 2.66
CA LEU A 687 17.22 20.68 1.63
C LEU A 687 18.05 21.96 1.49
N GLU A 688 18.45 22.59 2.61
CA GLU A 688 19.33 23.77 2.61
C GLU A 688 20.68 23.47 1.92
N ASN A 689 21.22 22.25 2.07
CA ASN A 689 22.50 21.84 1.48
C ASN A 689 22.46 21.59 -0.04
N ILE A 690 21.28 21.35 -0.62
CA ILE A 690 21.12 21.14 -2.07
C ILE A 690 20.65 22.40 -2.81
N GLU A 691 20.62 23.54 -2.12
CA GLU A 691 20.37 24.84 -2.75
C GLU A 691 21.54 25.26 -3.65
N ASN A 692 21.23 25.89 -4.78
CA ASN A 692 22.21 26.58 -5.58
C ASN A 692 22.75 27.80 -4.81
N PRO A 693 24.07 27.92 -4.58
CA PRO A 693 24.63 29.02 -3.80
C PRO A 693 24.42 30.42 -4.40
N SER A 694 24.13 30.52 -5.70
CA SER A 694 23.97 31.80 -6.40
C SER A 694 22.52 32.29 -6.41
N THR A 695 21.55 31.39 -6.43
CA THR A 695 20.12 31.74 -6.51
C THR A 695 19.37 31.46 -5.23
N GLY A 696 19.88 30.58 -4.37
CA GLY A 696 19.22 30.12 -3.15
C GLY A 696 18.02 29.19 -3.40
N LEU A 697 17.80 28.67 -4.60
CA LEU A 697 16.75 27.70 -4.88
C LEU A 697 17.31 26.28 -4.90
N LEU A 698 16.51 25.25 -4.60
CA LEU A 698 16.91 23.85 -4.76
C LEU A 698 17.36 23.61 -6.21
N ASP A 699 18.48 22.90 -6.38
CA ASP A 699 19.10 22.68 -7.68
C ASP A 699 19.51 21.22 -7.84
N PHE A 700 18.69 20.48 -8.59
CA PHE A 700 18.84 19.03 -8.72
C PHE A 700 19.80 18.64 -9.85
N PRO A 701 20.62 17.60 -9.68
CA PRO A 701 21.44 17.07 -10.77
C PRO A 701 20.56 16.44 -11.88
N ASP A 702 21.16 16.21 -13.05
CA ASP A 702 20.56 15.36 -14.08
C ASP A 702 20.80 13.89 -13.73
N ASP A 703 19.88 13.32 -12.97
CA ASP A 703 19.94 11.93 -12.49
C ASP A 703 18.57 11.25 -12.63
N ILE A 704 18.49 9.96 -12.31
CA ILE A 704 17.22 9.24 -12.28
C ILE A 704 16.29 9.85 -11.22
N TRP A 705 14.99 9.72 -11.48
CA TRP A 705 13.92 10.25 -10.62
C TRP A 705 14.01 9.75 -9.17
N ALA A 706 14.35 8.47 -8.98
CA ALA A 706 14.56 7.85 -7.68
C ALA A 706 15.81 8.33 -6.91
N ARG A 707 16.50 9.37 -7.39
CA ARG A 707 17.63 10.03 -6.70
C ARG A 707 17.49 11.56 -6.66
N THR A 708 16.36 12.08 -7.11
CA THR A 708 16.10 13.52 -7.21
C THR A 708 14.69 13.83 -6.71
N VAL A 709 13.72 13.92 -7.62
CA VAL A 709 12.30 14.14 -7.36
C VAL A 709 11.45 13.34 -8.35
N TYR A 710 10.24 12.96 -7.96
CA TYR A 710 9.29 12.25 -8.83
C TYR A 710 8.44 13.21 -9.67
N ILE A 711 7.69 14.09 -9.00
CA ILE A 711 6.67 15.04 -9.50
C ILE A 711 5.48 14.40 -10.23
N ASP A 712 5.72 13.57 -11.24
CA ASP A 712 4.71 12.83 -12.01
C ASP A 712 5.43 11.86 -12.96
N THR A 713 4.77 10.79 -13.39
CA THR A 713 5.32 9.83 -14.37
C THR A 713 5.81 10.51 -15.65
N MET A 714 5.14 11.58 -16.09
CA MET A 714 5.41 12.28 -17.35
C MET A 714 6.36 13.48 -17.20
N ALA A 715 6.83 13.78 -15.98
CA ALA A 715 7.55 15.01 -15.63
C ALA A 715 9.08 14.96 -15.85
N TRP A 716 9.59 14.29 -16.89
CA TRP A 716 11.03 14.05 -17.09
C TRP A 716 11.91 15.31 -17.03
N MET A 717 11.47 16.40 -17.66
CA MET A 717 12.24 17.66 -17.73
C MET A 717 12.20 18.49 -16.44
N VAL A 718 11.34 18.11 -15.51
CA VAL A 718 11.09 18.81 -14.24
C VAL A 718 12.05 18.35 -13.14
N ARG A 719 12.72 17.21 -13.32
CA ARG A 719 13.48 16.52 -12.26
C ARG A 719 14.91 17.00 -12.05
N LYS A 720 15.32 18.06 -12.76
CA LYS A 720 16.67 18.62 -12.71
C LYS A 720 16.69 20.14 -12.69
N GLY A 721 17.80 20.70 -12.25
CA GLY A 721 18.02 22.13 -12.15
C GLY A 721 17.16 22.76 -11.06
N GLN A 722 16.98 24.07 -11.19
CA GLN A 722 16.12 24.88 -10.33
C GLN A 722 14.66 24.74 -10.80
N SER A 723 14.11 23.56 -10.52
CA SER A 723 12.78 23.13 -10.94
C SER A 723 11.67 23.95 -10.30
N ALA A 724 10.71 24.42 -11.12
CA ALA A 724 9.60 25.22 -10.63
C ALA A 724 8.68 24.44 -9.66
N PRO A 725 8.22 23.22 -9.98
CA PRO A 725 7.42 22.41 -9.04
C PRO A 725 8.15 22.10 -7.73
N ALA A 726 9.41 21.64 -7.81
CA ALA A 726 10.16 21.27 -6.61
C ALA A 726 10.44 22.47 -5.69
N ASN A 727 10.74 23.64 -6.25
CA ASN A 727 10.94 24.84 -5.44
C ASN A 727 9.63 25.43 -4.90
N ALA A 728 8.52 25.26 -5.61
CA ALA A 728 7.20 25.60 -5.06
C ALA A 728 6.89 24.74 -3.82
N MET A 729 7.13 23.43 -3.89
CA MET A 729 7.01 22.53 -2.74
C MET A 729 7.97 22.91 -1.61
N TYR A 730 9.19 23.36 -1.93
CA TYR A 730 10.17 23.75 -0.91
C TYR A 730 9.72 24.96 -0.11
N ILE A 731 9.17 25.98 -0.78
CA ILE A 731 8.62 27.17 -0.13
C ILE A 731 7.50 26.78 0.83
N GLU A 732 6.57 25.94 0.38
CA GLU A 732 5.50 25.43 1.25
C GLU A 732 6.05 24.61 2.42
N THR A 733 7.05 23.76 2.16
CA THR A 733 7.68 22.91 3.19
C THR A 733 8.33 23.76 4.30
N LEU A 734 8.95 24.89 3.94
CA LEU A 734 9.46 25.85 4.92
C LEU A 734 8.35 26.43 5.80
N LEU A 735 7.20 26.80 5.22
CA LEU A 735 6.05 27.31 5.98
C LEU A 735 5.48 26.24 6.93
N ARG A 736 5.37 24.99 6.46
CA ARG A 736 4.85 23.88 7.28
C ARG A 736 5.81 23.48 8.38
N ALA A 737 7.11 23.43 8.10
CA ALA A 737 8.13 23.24 9.11
C ALA A 737 8.09 24.37 10.17
N ALA A 738 7.90 25.63 9.74
CA ALA A 738 7.73 26.75 10.65
C ALA A 738 6.51 26.59 11.58
N SER A 739 5.39 26.11 11.02
CA SER A 739 4.18 25.78 11.78
C SER A 739 4.43 24.70 12.83
N ILE A 740 5.12 23.60 12.46
CA ILE A 740 5.49 22.53 13.40
C ILE A 740 6.41 23.04 14.52
N ALA A 741 7.44 23.84 14.17
CA ALA A 741 8.33 24.44 15.17
C ALA A 741 7.55 25.36 16.14
N GLY A 742 6.64 26.19 15.61
CA GLY A 742 5.77 27.05 16.41
C GLY A 742 4.85 26.24 17.32
N PHE A 743 4.28 25.15 16.81
CA PHE A 743 3.47 24.20 17.57
C PHE A 743 4.25 23.59 18.74
N LEU A 744 5.54 23.29 18.57
CA LEU A 744 6.42 22.79 19.63
C LEU A 744 6.98 23.88 20.57
N GLY A 745 6.74 25.16 20.27
CA GLY A 745 7.26 26.30 21.02
C GLY A 745 8.68 26.73 20.66
N ASP A 746 9.27 26.22 19.57
CA ASP A 746 10.55 26.65 19.02
C ASP A 746 10.38 27.89 18.14
N SER A 747 10.18 29.04 18.79
CA SER A 747 9.93 30.31 18.11
C SER A 747 11.08 30.78 17.22
N TRP A 748 12.33 30.37 17.52
CA TRP A 748 13.48 30.77 16.72
C TRP A 748 13.49 30.05 15.39
N GLN A 749 13.32 28.72 15.42
CA GLN A 749 13.30 27.90 14.21
C GLN A 749 12.08 28.23 13.34
N ALA A 750 10.92 28.46 13.96
CA ALA A 750 9.71 28.94 13.28
C ALA A 750 9.97 30.25 12.51
N ALA A 751 10.54 31.26 13.17
CA ALA A 751 10.87 32.53 12.53
C ALA A 751 11.94 32.38 11.43
N LYS A 752 12.95 31.51 11.61
CA LYS A 752 13.97 31.25 10.58
C LYS A 752 13.30 30.74 9.29
N TRP A 753 12.51 29.67 9.39
CA TRP A 753 11.91 29.05 8.22
C TRP A 753 10.84 29.93 7.56
N GLN A 754 10.05 30.68 8.33
CA GLN A 754 9.11 31.67 7.80
C GLN A 754 9.82 32.73 6.94
N ASN A 755 10.89 33.34 7.45
CA ASN A 755 11.67 34.34 6.71
C ASN A 755 12.33 33.73 5.46
N GLN A 756 12.81 32.49 5.56
CA GLN A 756 13.36 31.78 4.39
C GLN A 756 12.28 31.58 3.33
N ALA A 757 11.07 31.14 3.68
CA ALA A 757 9.98 30.94 2.72
C ALA A 757 9.67 32.22 1.93
N GLU A 758 9.55 33.36 2.61
CA GLU A 758 9.29 34.68 1.97
C GLU A 758 10.43 35.09 1.03
N GLN A 759 11.68 34.89 1.46
CA GLN A 759 12.85 35.15 0.62
C GLN A 759 12.86 34.24 -0.61
N LYS A 760 12.62 32.93 -0.43
CA LYS A 760 12.62 31.95 -1.52
C LYS A 760 11.47 32.21 -2.50
N LYS A 761 10.28 32.62 -2.04
CA LYS A 761 9.16 33.02 -2.92
C LYS A 761 9.54 34.17 -3.84
N THR A 762 10.26 35.17 -3.31
CA THR A 762 10.75 36.30 -4.11
C THR A 762 11.74 35.82 -5.18
N LEU A 763 12.76 35.05 -4.77
CA LEU A 763 13.79 34.50 -5.67
C LEU A 763 13.21 33.58 -6.74
N PHE A 764 12.20 32.79 -6.38
CA PHE A 764 11.46 31.90 -7.25
C PHE A 764 10.75 32.68 -8.37
N ASN A 765 9.97 33.70 -8.00
CA ASN A 765 9.25 34.52 -8.97
C ASN A 765 10.21 35.35 -9.84
N ASP A 766 11.32 35.86 -9.28
CA ASP A 766 12.32 36.61 -10.04
C ASP A 766 13.03 35.76 -11.09
N LEU A 767 13.34 34.49 -10.78
CA LEU A 767 14.08 33.61 -11.68
C LEU A 767 13.19 32.90 -12.72
N LEU A 768 12.02 32.41 -12.29
CA LEU A 768 11.26 31.42 -13.06
C LEU A 768 10.02 31.99 -13.76
N TYR A 769 9.49 33.13 -13.32
CA TYR A 769 8.31 33.72 -13.94
C TYR A 769 8.63 34.54 -15.20
N LEU A 770 8.01 34.20 -16.32
CA LEU A 770 8.16 34.90 -17.59
C LEU A 770 7.08 35.97 -17.74
N LEU A 771 7.36 37.19 -17.27
CA LEU A 771 6.38 38.29 -17.24
C LEU A 771 5.64 38.54 -18.57
N GLN A 772 6.33 38.52 -19.71
CA GLN A 772 5.71 38.77 -21.02
C GLN A 772 4.85 37.61 -21.54
N GLN A 773 5.03 36.41 -20.99
CA GLN A 773 4.35 35.19 -21.44
C GLN A 773 3.35 34.68 -20.41
N GLU A 774 3.26 35.33 -19.25
CA GLU A 774 2.35 35.01 -18.14
C GLU A 774 2.40 33.52 -17.73
N ARG A 775 3.62 32.97 -17.62
CA ARG A 775 3.87 31.57 -17.29
C ARG A 775 5.24 31.36 -16.66
N TYR A 776 5.42 30.24 -15.99
CA TYR A 776 6.68 29.83 -15.40
C TYR A 776 7.50 28.94 -16.33
N LEU A 777 8.82 29.11 -16.29
CA LEU A 777 9.78 28.14 -16.82
C LEU A 777 9.64 26.81 -16.08
N THR A 778 9.93 25.70 -16.76
CA THR A 778 9.94 24.39 -16.11
C THR A 778 11.07 24.28 -15.09
N SER A 779 12.25 24.72 -15.49
CA SER A 779 13.45 24.72 -14.67
C SER A 779 14.51 25.62 -15.31
N VAL A 780 15.53 25.98 -14.54
CA VAL A 780 16.79 26.51 -15.07
C VAL A 780 17.90 25.53 -14.71
N TYR A 781 18.48 24.87 -15.71
CA TYR A 781 19.54 23.87 -15.54
C TYR A 781 20.84 24.37 -16.18
N GLN A 782 21.92 24.44 -15.40
CA GLN A 782 23.22 24.97 -15.86
C GLN A 782 23.12 26.37 -16.51
N GLY A 783 22.24 27.21 -15.95
CA GLY A 783 21.97 28.56 -16.46
C GLY A 783 21.14 28.61 -17.75
N GLN A 784 20.69 27.48 -18.28
CA GLN A 784 19.81 27.41 -19.45
C GLN A 784 18.35 27.24 -19.02
N PRO A 785 17.42 28.07 -19.54
CA PRO A 785 16.00 27.92 -19.26
C PRO A 785 15.43 26.69 -19.97
N ILE A 786 14.59 25.93 -19.27
CA ILE A 786 13.82 24.81 -19.81
C ILE A 786 12.39 25.28 -20.09
N THR A 787 11.87 24.94 -21.27
CA THR A 787 10.57 25.38 -21.76
C THR A 787 9.43 25.06 -20.78
N PRO A 788 8.46 25.97 -20.61
CA PRO A 788 7.27 25.76 -19.75
C PRO A 788 6.52 24.45 -20.03
N THR A 789 5.98 23.85 -18.98
CA THR A 789 5.13 22.65 -19.01
C THR A 789 3.90 22.84 -18.13
N VAL A 790 2.94 21.90 -18.18
CA VAL A 790 1.77 21.87 -17.28
C VAL A 790 2.18 21.89 -15.80
N PHE A 791 3.20 21.10 -15.45
CA PHE A 791 3.69 20.96 -14.07
C PHE A 791 4.17 22.30 -13.50
N SER A 792 4.93 23.06 -14.29
CA SER A 792 5.48 24.34 -13.84
C SER A 792 4.44 25.44 -13.67
N GLN A 793 3.21 25.25 -14.16
CA GLN A 793 2.10 26.16 -13.87
C GLN A 793 1.28 25.67 -12.68
N ALA A 794 0.98 24.37 -12.63
CA ALA A 794 0.09 23.78 -11.63
C ALA A 794 0.63 23.94 -10.20
N TRP A 795 1.90 23.63 -9.93
CA TRP A 795 2.43 23.68 -8.56
C TRP A 795 2.49 25.08 -7.96
N PRO A 796 3.01 26.11 -8.66
CA PRO A 796 2.99 27.47 -8.12
C PRO A 796 1.58 28.01 -7.87
N LEU A 797 0.61 27.62 -8.71
CA LEU A 797 -0.80 27.96 -8.50
C LEU A 797 -1.37 27.24 -7.26
N ALA A 798 -1.17 25.91 -7.15
CA ALA A 798 -1.64 25.10 -6.04
C ALA A 798 -1.15 25.61 -4.67
N TYR A 799 0.12 26.03 -4.59
CA TYR A 799 0.69 26.62 -3.36
C TYR A 799 0.51 28.14 -3.23
N ASN A 800 -0.31 28.77 -4.08
CA ASN A 800 -0.59 30.20 -4.04
C ASN A 800 0.68 31.10 -4.04
N LEU A 801 1.67 30.71 -4.87
CA LEU A 801 2.94 31.41 -5.02
C LEU A 801 2.91 32.44 -6.16
N VAL A 802 1.94 32.34 -7.05
CA VAL A 802 1.67 33.30 -8.10
C VAL A 802 1.07 34.56 -7.50
N ASP A 803 1.54 35.74 -7.90
CA ASP A 803 0.91 36.99 -7.45
C ASP A 803 -0.56 37.02 -7.94
N SER A 804 -1.47 37.50 -7.10
CA SER A 804 -2.92 37.46 -7.36
C SER A 804 -3.30 38.11 -8.70
N ASN A 805 -2.65 39.21 -9.08
CA ASN A 805 -2.88 39.91 -10.35
C ASN A 805 -2.33 39.19 -11.60
N LYS A 806 -1.57 38.09 -11.43
CA LYS A 806 -0.99 37.27 -12.51
C LYS A 806 -1.64 35.90 -12.63
N SER A 807 -2.44 35.50 -11.64
CA SER A 807 -2.95 34.13 -11.51
C SER A 807 -3.81 33.72 -12.72
N ALA A 808 -4.68 34.60 -13.22
CA ALA A 808 -5.50 34.33 -14.40
C ALA A 808 -4.66 34.01 -15.66
N GLY A 809 -3.55 34.71 -15.89
CA GLY A 809 -2.67 34.46 -17.03
C GLY A 809 -1.94 33.11 -16.94
N VAL A 810 -1.52 32.73 -15.73
CA VAL A 810 -0.88 31.43 -15.48
C VAL A 810 -1.89 30.28 -15.61
N ILE A 811 -3.14 30.49 -15.18
CA ILE A 811 -4.23 29.52 -15.37
C ILE A 811 -4.56 29.34 -16.86
N GLY A 812 -4.67 30.44 -17.63
CA GLY A 812 -4.84 30.36 -19.07
C GLY A 812 -3.68 29.61 -19.76
N SER A 813 -2.45 29.82 -19.28
CA SER A 813 -1.29 29.06 -19.75
C SER A 813 -1.36 27.57 -19.39
N LEU A 814 -1.84 27.22 -18.20
CA LEU A 814 -2.06 25.82 -17.79
C LEU A 814 -3.11 25.16 -18.68
N GLN A 815 -4.27 25.79 -18.86
CA GLN A 815 -5.36 25.31 -19.73
C GLN A 815 -4.88 25.09 -21.17
N MET A 816 -4.12 26.03 -21.73
CA MET A 816 -3.58 25.91 -23.09
C MET A 816 -2.58 24.75 -23.24
N MET A 817 -1.86 24.40 -22.18
CA MET A 817 -0.85 23.33 -22.22
C MET A 817 -1.41 21.95 -21.89
N LEU A 818 -2.52 21.87 -21.17
CA LEU A 818 -3.14 20.62 -20.79
C LEU A 818 -3.77 19.96 -22.03
N SER A 819 -3.60 18.64 -22.15
CA SER A 819 -4.26 17.89 -23.23
C SER A 819 -5.79 17.92 -23.06
N GLU A 820 -6.53 17.99 -24.16
CA GLU A 820 -7.99 17.86 -24.14
C GLU A 820 -8.44 16.38 -24.20
N GLU A 821 -7.53 15.49 -24.62
CA GLU A 821 -7.82 14.08 -24.96
C GLU A 821 -7.27 13.12 -23.88
N PRO A 822 -8.12 12.49 -23.04
CA PRO A 822 -7.67 11.61 -21.95
C PRO A 822 -6.81 10.43 -22.40
N ALA A 823 -7.10 9.85 -23.57
CA ALA A 823 -6.32 8.73 -24.15
C ALA A 823 -4.90 9.14 -24.59
N SER A 824 -4.61 10.45 -24.65
CA SER A 824 -3.28 11.00 -24.93
C SER A 824 -2.92 12.07 -23.91
N ALA A 825 -3.25 11.80 -22.64
CA ALA A 825 -2.94 12.67 -21.51
C ALA A 825 -1.45 13.05 -21.51
N ASN A 826 -1.13 14.31 -21.21
CA ASN A 826 0.24 14.79 -21.00
C ASN A 826 0.56 15.01 -19.51
N ILE A 827 -0.26 14.44 -18.64
CA ILE A 827 -0.15 14.45 -17.19
C ILE A 827 -0.68 13.13 -16.63
N GLY A 828 -0.04 12.58 -15.59
CA GLY A 828 -0.53 11.42 -14.85
C GLY A 828 -1.69 11.75 -13.90
N THR A 829 -2.28 10.72 -13.30
CA THR A 829 -3.35 10.90 -12.30
C THR A 829 -2.82 11.55 -11.02
N TYR A 830 -1.57 11.27 -10.65
CA TYR A 830 -0.87 11.97 -9.56
C TYR A 830 -0.68 13.47 -9.86
N GLY A 831 -0.15 13.82 -11.04
CA GLY A 831 -0.02 15.22 -11.46
C GLY A 831 -1.36 15.96 -11.51
N MET A 832 -2.45 15.26 -11.83
CA MET A 832 -3.80 15.84 -11.89
C MET A 832 -4.29 16.35 -10.53
N TYR A 833 -3.83 15.78 -9.41
CA TYR A 833 -4.11 16.33 -8.06
C TYR A 833 -3.77 17.82 -8.00
N TRP A 834 -2.61 18.20 -8.52
CA TRP A 834 -2.08 19.56 -8.45
C TRP A 834 -2.75 20.51 -9.43
N VAL A 835 -3.27 20.00 -10.55
CA VAL A 835 -4.11 20.77 -11.47
C VAL A 835 -5.45 21.08 -10.81
N PHE A 836 -6.07 20.10 -10.15
CA PHE A 836 -7.30 20.35 -9.39
C PHE A 836 -7.07 21.35 -8.27
N ASP A 837 -6.02 21.19 -7.47
CA ASP A 837 -5.69 22.15 -6.40
C ASP A 837 -5.49 23.55 -6.98
N ALA A 838 -4.75 23.68 -8.09
CA ALA A 838 -4.57 24.96 -8.79
C ALA A 838 -5.89 25.60 -9.25
N TYR A 839 -6.82 24.84 -9.82
CA TYR A 839 -8.11 25.38 -10.26
C TYR A 839 -9.00 25.77 -9.08
N PHE A 840 -9.12 24.90 -8.08
CA PHE A 840 -9.98 25.12 -6.94
C PHE A 840 -9.51 26.27 -6.05
N GLN A 841 -8.21 26.38 -5.78
CA GLN A 841 -7.62 27.48 -5.00
C GLN A 841 -7.86 28.86 -5.64
N HIS A 842 -8.05 28.90 -6.96
CA HIS A 842 -8.23 30.13 -7.73
C HIS A 842 -9.67 30.32 -8.24
N GLY A 843 -10.62 29.51 -7.77
CA GLY A 843 -12.06 29.68 -8.06
C GLY A 843 -12.54 29.13 -9.40
N TYR A 844 -11.71 28.38 -10.15
CA TYR A 844 -12.06 27.78 -11.44
C TYR A 844 -12.80 26.44 -11.25
N VAL A 845 -13.87 26.45 -10.45
CA VAL A 845 -14.62 25.25 -10.04
C VAL A 845 -15.23 24.53 -11.23
N SER A 846 -15.89 25.26 -12.13
CA SER A 846 -16.55 24.66 -13.30
C SER A 846 -15.54 23.98 -14.23
N ASP A 847 -14.39 24.61 -14.49
CA ASP A 847 -13.31 24.03 -15.30
C ASP A 847 -12.75 22.75 -14.64
N ALA A 848 -12.58 22.74 -13.31
CA ALA A 848 -12.13 21.54 -12.59
C ALA A 848 -13.14 20.40 -12.68
N VAL A 849 -14.44 20.69 -12.53
CA VAL A 849 -15.52 19.70 -12.63
C VAL A 849 -15.60 19.14 -14.05
N ASP A 850 -15.52 19.98 -15.09
CA ASP A 850 -15.53 19.54 -16.48
C ASP A 850 -14.30 18.68 -16.79
N LEU A 851 -13.12 19.05 -16.27
CA LEU A 851 -11.90 18.27 -16.41
C LEU A 851 -12.01 16.90 -15.72
N MET A 852 -12.59 16.84 -14.50
CA MET A 852 -12.88 15.57 -13.81
C MET A 852 -13.79 14.68 -14.67
N LYS A 853 -14.89 15.23 -15.19
CA LYS A 853 -15.84 14.49 -16.01
C LYS A 853 -15.20 13.98 -17.30
N ASN A 854 -14.34 14.78 -17.93
CA ASN A 854 -13.62 14.37 -19.12
C ASN A 854 -12.67 13.20 -18.82
N TYR A 855 -11.72 13.38 -17.90
CA TYR A 855 -10.66 12.40 -17.66
C TYR A 855 -11.12 11.17 -16.86
N TYR A 856 -11.80 11.38 -15.74
CA TYR A 856 -12.24 10.29 -14.87
C TYR A 856 -13.51 9.63 -15.40
N GLY A 857 -14.41 10.40 -16.02
CA GLY A 857 -15.54 9.83 -16.75
C GLY A 857 -15.11 8.98 -17.93
N TRP A 858 -14.03 9.35 -18.63
CA TRP A 858 -13.44 8.49 -19.65
C TRP A 858 -12.89 7.18 -19.07
N MET A 859 -12.10 7.20 -17.98
CA MET A 859 -11.65 5.94 -17.32
C MET A 859 -12.83 5.04 -16.92
N LEU A 860 -13.91 5.60 -16.37
CA LEU A 860 -15.13 4.86 -16.06
C LEU A 860 -15.77 4.25 -17.31
N SER A 861 -15.79 4.97 -18.43
CA SER A 861 -16.29 4.46 -19.73
C SER A 861 -15.47 3.29 -20.26
N GLN A 862 -14.19 3.20 -19.85
CA GLN A 862 -13.28 2.09 -20.18
C GLN A 862 -13.35 0.94 -19.16
N GLY A 863 -14.25 1.00 -18.18
CA GLY A 863 -14.50 -0.09 -17.22
C GLY A 863 -13.75 0.03 -15.89
N ALA A 864 -13.21 1.19 -15.55
CA ALA A 864 -12.57 1.42 -14.26
C ALA A 864 -13.52 1.13 -13.08
N SER A 865 -13.11 0.23 -12.19
CA SER A 865 -13.76 -0.05 -10.90
C SER A 865 -12.99 0.51 -9.71
N THR A 866 -11.75 0.92 -9.95
CA THR A 866 -10.78 1.56 -9.07
C THR A 866 -9.98 2.54 -9.95
N TRP A 867 -9.30 3.53 -9.36
CA TRP A 867 -8.50 4.47 -10.13
C TRP A 867 -7.16 3.89 -10.53
N TRP A 868 -6.75 4.23 -11.75
CA TRP A 868 -5.57 3.68 -12.40
C TRP A 868 -4.31 4.47 -12.07
N GLU A 869 -3.15 3.83 -12.20
CA GLU A 869 -1.84 4.46 -12.01
C GLU A 869 -1.62 5.66 -12.95
N THR A 870 -2.08 5.54 -14.18
CA THR A 870 -2.15 6.59 -15.21
C THR A 870 -3.43 6.45 -16.00
N PHE A 871 -3.85 7.50 -16.71
CA PHE A 871 -5.05 7.45 -17.56
C PHE A 871 -4.98 6.32 -18.60
N CYS A 872 -3.82 6.01 -19.18
CA CYS A 872 -3.70 4.95 -20.20
C CYS A 872 -3.32 3.57 -19.64
N SER A 873 -3.43 3.32 -18.33
CA SER A 873 -2.95 2.06 -17.72
C SER A 873 -3.67 0.81 -18.22
N VAL A 874 -4.90 0.93 -18.73
CA VAL A 874 -5.62 -0.19 -19.34
C VAL A 874 -4.89 -0.75 -20.59
N GLU A 875 -4.13 0.09 -21.28
CA GLU A 875 -3.34 -0.29 -22.47
C GLU A 875 -1.97 -0.88 -22.12
N HIS A 876 -1.56 -0.81 -20.84
CA HIS A 876 -0.25 -1.23 -20.37
C HIS A 876 -0.38 -2.27 -19.27
N TYR A 877 -0.11 -3.52 -19.60
CA TYR A 877 -0.24 -4.67 -18.70
C TYR A 877 0.61 -4.58 -17.43
N SER A 878 1.72 -3.82 -17.45
CA SER A 878 2.61 -3.63 -16.31
C SER A 878 2.15 -2.53 -15.36
N SER A 879 1.15 -1.75 -15.76
CA SER A 879 0.60 -0.65 -14.96
C SER A 879 -0.53 -1.13 -14.06
N SER A 880 -0.74 -0.46 -12.93
CA SER A 880 -1.84 -0.80 -12.01
C SER A 880 -3.18 -0.21 -12.44
N LEU A 881 -4.28 -0.98 -12.34
CA LEU A 881 -5.66 -0.48 -12.42
C LEU A 881 -6.27 -0.18 -11.05
N SER A 882 -5.49 -0.31 -9.98
CA SER A 882 -5.83 0.16 -8.65
C SER A 882 -4.62 0.87 -8.05
N HIS A 883 -4.66 2.20 -8.02
CA HIS A 883 -3.57 3.03 -7.54
C HIS A 883 -4.09 4.22 -6.71
N GLY A 884 -3.67 4.28 -5.45
CA GLY A 884 -4.25 5.21 -4.47
C GLY A 884 -4.14 6.68 -4.86
N TRP A 885 -3.02 7.07 -5.51
CA TRP A 885 -2.80 8.45 -5.97
C TRP A 885 -3.80 8.97 -7.01
N GLY A 886 -4.62 8.09 -7.60
CA GLY A 886 -5.60 8.46 -8.61
C GLY A 886 -6.86 9.02 -7.98
N SER A 887 -7.00 8.94 -6.66
CA SER A 887 -8.26 9.19 -5.96
C SER A 887 -8.56 10.65 -5.65
N SER A 888 -7.75 11.58 -6.19
CA SER A 888 -7.82 13.01 -5.91
C SER A 888 -9.21 13.66 -6.09
N PRO A 889 -10.07 13.30 -7.07
CA PRO A 889 -11.39 13.94 -7.22
C PRO A 889 -12.25 13.86 -5.96
N THR A 890 -12.17 12.75 -5.21
CA THR A 890 -12.94 12.52 -3.97
C THR A 890 -12.70 13.62 -2.95
N TRP A 891 -11.42 14.00 -2.76
CA TRP A 891 -11.03 15.08 -1.86
C TRP A 891 -11.62 16.42 -2.31
N PHE A 892 -11.42 16.78 -3.58
CA PHE A 892 -11.83 18.08 -4.10
C PHE A 892 -13.36 18.25 -4.20
N LEU A 893 -14.08 17.19 -4.53
CA LEU A 893 -15.55 17.18 -4.50
C LEU A 893 -16.07 17.37 -3.07
N SER A 894 -15.48 16.73 -2.07
CA SER A 894 -15.87 16.92 -0.66
C SER A 894 -15.51 18.31 -0.10
N THR A 895 -14.34 18.83 -0.45
CA THR A 895 -13.79 20.04 0.20
C THR A 895 -14.08 21.35 -0.52
N TYR A 896 -14.21 21.33 -1.85
CA TYR A 896 -14.44 22.55 -2.63
C TYR A 896 -15.81 22.61 -3.30
N VAL A 897 -16.37 21.47 -3.73
CA VAL A 897 -17.73 21.46 -4.31
C VAL A 897 -18.78 21.42 -3.20
N LEU A 898 -18.79 20.36 -2.39
CA LEU A 898 -19.61 20.31 -1.18
C LEU A 898 -19.20 21.43 -0.21
N GLY A 899 -17.90 21.71 -0.14
CA GLY A 899 -17.35 22.83 0.62
C GLY A 899 -16.96 22.47 2.06
N ALA A 900 -17.00 21.20 2.46
CA ALA A 900 -16.84 20.78 3.85
C ALA A 900 -15.39 20.40 4.17
N GLN A 901 -14.82 20.98 5.23
CA GLN A 901 -13.45 20.68 5.66
C GLN A 901 -13.30 20.70 7.18
N GLN A 902 -12.58 19.73 7.74
CA GLN A 902 -12.08 19.79 9.12
C GLN A 902 -10.84 20.68 9.17
N THR A 903 -10.79 21.64 10.10
CA THR A 903 -9.71 22.64 10.20
C THR A 903 -8.87 22.51 11.47
N GLY A 904 -9.32 21.69 12.42
CA GLY A 904 -8.63 21.38 13.68
C GLY A 904 -9.32 20.22 14.40
N THR A 905 -8.93 19.94 15.65
CA THR A 905 -9.47 18.78 16.40
C THR A 905 -10.99 18.84 16.59
N ARG A 906 -11.55 20.02 16.79
CA ARG A 906 -13.01 20.24 16.94
C ARG A 906 -13.51 21.43 16.13
N SER A 907 -12.73 21.89 15.16
CA SER A 907 -13.10 23.01 14.29
C SER A 907 -13.27 22.56 12.85
N TRP A 908 -14.22 23.18 12.16
CA TRP A 908 -14.54 22.89 10.77
C TRP A 908 -14.89 24.18 10.00
N GLN A 909 -14.94 24.05 8.68
CA GLN A 909 -15.32 25.10 7.76
C GLN A 909 -16.27 24.56 6.69
N VAL A 910 -17.22 25.39 6.27
CA VAL A 910 -18.08 25.12 5.12
C VAL A 910 -18.04 26.30 4.15
N LYS A 911 -17.40 26.10 2.98
CA LYS A 911 -17.35 27.04 1.85
C LYS A 911 -17.96 26.39 0.59
N PRO A 912 -19.30 26.44 0.40
CA PRO A 912 -19.96 25.78 -0.72
C PRO A 912 -19.63 26.47 -2.06
N SER A 913 -19.48 25.71 -3.15
CA SER A 913 -19.12 26.30 -4.45
C SER A 913 -20.27 27.05 -5.12
N PHE A 914 -21.50 26.53 -5.05
CA PHE A 914 -22.64 26.96 -5.88
C PHE A 914 -22.36 27.00 -7.40
N ALA A 915 -21.34 26.26 -7.83
CA ALA A 915 -20.84 26.20 -9.20
C ALA A 915 -20.44 24.76 -9.54
N GLY A 916 -20.44 24.43 -10.83
CA GLY A 916 -20.17 23.08 -11.36
C GLY A 916 -21.34 22.10 -11.25
N VAL A 917 -22.21 22.24 -10.23
CA VAL A 917 -23.44 21.44 -10.05
C VAL A 917 -24.59 22.31 -9.51
N ASP A 918 -25.83 21.82 -9.64
CA ASP A 918 -27.05 22.55 -9.24
C ASP A 918 -27.44 22.28 -7.79
N ALA A 919 -27.09 21.10 -7.28
CA ALA A 919 -27.33 20.69 -5.91
C ALA A 919 -26.32 19.62 -5.48
N VAL A 920 -26.02 19.60 -4.19
CA VAL A 920 -25.19 18.56 -3.57
C VAL A 920 -25.62 18.33 -2.11
N ALA A 921 -25.50 17.10 -1.65
CA ALA A 921 -25.56 16.69 -0.27
C ALA A 921 -24.39 15.75 0.02
N GLY A 922 -23.79 15.87 1.20
CA GLY A 922 -22.66 15.04 1.57
C GLY A 922 -22.30 15.18 3.04
N ALA A 923 -21.36 14.36 3.47
CA ALA A 923 -20.81 14.45 4.81
C ALA A 923 -19.32 14.11 4.82
N ILE A 924 -18.60 14.71 5.75
CA ILE A 924 -17.24 14.31 6.13
C ILE A 924 -17.22 13.89 7.61
N PRO A 925 -16.41 12.89 7.98
CA PRO A 925 -16.24 12.50 9.37
C PRO A 925 -15.46 13.55 10.17
N LEU A 926 -15.85 13.71 11.42
CA LEU A 926 -15.18 14.48 12.47
C LEU A 926 -14.93 13.54 13.67
N PRO A 927 -14.01 13.86 14.60
CA PRO A 927 -13.74 13.00 15.75
C PRO A 927 -14.97 12.65 16.60
N ASP A 928 -15.91 13.60 16.73
CA ASP A 928 -17.11 13.46 17.57
C ASP A 928 -18.41 13.26 16.74
N GLY A 929 -18.33 12.92 15.44
CA GLY A 929 -19.51 12.66 14.59
C GLY A 929 -19.32 13.01 13.12
N LEU A 930 -20.34 13.56 12.46
CA LEU A 930 -20.31 13.94 11.05
C LEU A 930 -20.56 15.44 10.88
N LEU A 931 -19.84 16.08 9.96
CA LEU A 931 -20.24 17.34 9.36
C LEU A 931 -21.04 17.03 8.09
N THR A 932 -22.36 17.19 8.16
CA THR A 932 -23.27 17.03 7.02
C THR A 932 -23.57 18.39 6.42
N VAL A 933 -23.49 18.47 5.10
CA VAL A 933 -23.74 19.69 4.33
C VAL A 933 -24.65 19.35 3.16
N SER A 934 -25.64 20.18 2.90
CA SER A 934 -26.36 20.14 1.62
C SER A 934 -26.67 21.54 1.14
N TRP A 935 -26.48 21.79 -0.15
CA TRP A 935 -26.85 23.05 -0.75
C TRP A 935 -27.48 22.85 -2.12
N ALA A 936 -28.31 23.82 -2.52
CA ALA A 936 -28.98 23.83 -3.81
C ALA A 936 -29.10 25.25 -4.36
N GLY A 937 -29.18 25.34 -5.68
CA GLY A 937 -29.28 26.60 -6.41
C GLY A 937 -27.94 26.99 -7.04
N GLN A 938 -28.03 27.66 -8.18
CA GLN A 938 -26.88 28.16 -8.90
C GLN A 938 -26.46 29.55 -8.40
N HIS A 939 -25.20 29.88 -8.64
CA HIS A 939 -24.71 31.25 -8.57
C HIS A 939 -25.67 32.23 -9.30
N CYS A 940 -25.88 33.43 -8.74
CA CYS A 940 -26.85 34.44 -9.19
C CYS A 940 -28.35 34.11 -9.04
N GLN A 941 -28.72 32.99 -8.41
CA GLN A 941 -30.12 32.66 -8.08
C GLN A 941 -30.32 32.57 -6.57
N SER A 942 -31.56 32.29 -6.15
CA SER A 942 -31.82 31.92 -4.75
C SER A 942 -31.10 30.61 -4.45
N ARG A 943 -30.27 30.62 -3.40
CA ARG A 943 -29.48 29.48 -2.95
C ARG A 943 -29.85 29.10 -1.52
N THR A 944 -29.78 27.82 -1.21
CA THR A 944 -30.00 27.31 0.15
C THR A 944 -28.81 26.48 0.59
N LEU A 945 -28.48 26.53 1.88
CA LEU A 945 -27.41 25.75 2.51
C LEU A 945 -27.87 25.26 3.88
N ASP A 946 -27.86 23.96 4.07
CA ASP A 946 -28.11 23.26 5.33
C ASP A 946 -26.80 22.67 5.84
N ILE A 947 -26.52 22.87 7.12
CA ILE A 947 -25.35 22.32 7.81
C ILE A 947 -25.80 21.67 9.11
N GLN A 948 -25.30 20.46 9.36
CA GLN A 948 -25.42 19.78 10.64
C GLN A 948 -24.04 19.29 11.09
N SER A 949 -23.64 19.66 12.31
CA SER A 949 -22.39 19.23 12.93
C SER A 949 -22.59 18.82 14.40
N PRO A 950 -21.63 18.13 15.03
CA PRO A 950 -21.72 17.77 16.45
C PRO A 950 -21.69 19.01 17.36
N ASP A 951 -22.50 19.01 18.41
CA ASP A 951 -22.67 20.17 19.32
C ASP A 951 -21.35 20.69 19.94
N ALA A 952 -20.37 19.81 20.17
CA ALA A 952 -19.10 20.14 20.80
C ALA A 952 -18.04 20.70 19.82
N THR A 953 -18.45 21.16 18.64
CA THR A 953 -17.55 21.69 17.60
C THR A 953 -17.75 23.19 17.36
N GLU A 954 -16.82 23.82 16.67
CA GLU A 954 -16.92 25.20 16.21
C GLU A 954 -16.75 25.27 14.68
N GLY A 955 -17.53 26.11 14.03
CA GLY A 955 -17.59 26.19 12.58
C GLY A 955 -17.37 27.61 12.05
N ASP A 956 -16.88 27.70 10.82
CA ASP A 956 -16.90 28.93 10.04
C ASP A 956 -17.60 28.67 8.70
N VAL A 957 -18.71 29.37 8.45
CA VAL A 957 -19.46 29.28 7.20
C VAL A 957 -19.04 30.44 6.32
N ILE A 958 -18.50 30.13 5.14
CA ILE A 958 -17.94 31.10 4.21
C ILE A 958 -18.81 31.16 2.96
N ILE A 959 -19.36 32.34 2.66
CA ILE A 959 -20.14 32.58 1.45
C ILE A 959 -19.41 33.60 0.57
N SER A 960 -19.02 33.17 -0.61
CA SER A 960 -18.37 33.99 -1.65
C SER A 960 -19.38 34.72 -2.52
N ASP A 961 -18.93 35.80 -3.18
CA ASP A 961 -19.68 36.60 -4.14
C ASP A 961 -20.99 37.20 -3.60
N VAL A 962 -20.86 37.97 -2.51
CA VAL A 962 -22.00 38.46 -1.72
C VAL A 962 -22.08 39.97 -1.60
N GLN A 963 -21.35 40.74 -2.42
CA GLN A 963 -21.39 42.21 -2.37
C GLN A 963 -22.82 42.77 -2.49
N GLU A 964 -23.66 42.19 -3.34
CA GLU A 964 -25.07 42.58 -3.53
C GLU A 964 -26.05 41.45 -3.12
N ALA A 965 -25.63 40.60 -2.19
CA ALA A 965 -26.47 39.52 -1.66
C ALA A 965 -27.08 39.87 -0.30
N SER A 966 -28.22 39.26 -0.01
CA SER A 966 -28.78 39.12 1.33
C SER A 966 -28.57 37.68 1.81
N ILE A 967 -28.04 37.51 3.02
CA ILE A 967 -27.86 36.21 3.67
C ILE A 967 -28.76 36.15 4.89
N PHE A 968 -29.64 35.15 4.93
CA PHE A 968 -30.45 34.81 6.09
C PHE A 968 -29.87 33.58 6.76
N TRP A 969 -29.64 33.65 8.07
CA TRP A 969 -29.24 32.52 8.91
C TRP A 969 -30.38 32.20 9.88
N ASN A 970 -30.94 30.99 9.79
CA ASN A 970 -32.10 30.54 10.58
C ASN A 970 -33.28 31.55 10.53
N GLY A 971 -33.50 32.16 9.35
CA GLY A 971 -34.54 33.14 9.09
C GLY A 971 -34.22 34.58 9.55
N GLN A 972 -33.05 34.83 10.13
CA GLN A 972 -32.60 36.18 10.51
C GLN A 972 -31.59 36.71 9.49
N ILE A 973 -31.73 37.97 9.09
CA ILE A 973 -30.76 38.59 8.18
C ILE A 973 -29.44 38.86 8.90
N VAL A 974 -28.34 38.37 8.33
CA VAL A 974 -26.98 38.52 8.90
C VAL A 974 -26.05 39.33 8.01
N TRP A 975 -26.38 39.40 6.72
CA TRP A 975 -25.69 40.21 5.72
C TRP A 975 -26.70 40.81 4.75
N LEU A 976 -26.54 42.09 4.44
CA LEU A 976 -27.39 42.82 3.50
C LEU A 976 -26.56 43.82 2.70
N ASP A 977 -26.48 43.64 1.37
CA ASP A 977 -25.93 44.60 0.41
C ASP A 977 -24.57 45.18 0.83
N GLY A 978 -23.62 44.30 1.17
CA GLY A 978 -22.27 44.69 1.54
C GLY A 978 -22.08 45.05 3.02
N VAL A 979 -23.15 44.98 3.82
CA VAL A 979 -23.16 45.43 5.23
C VAL A 979 -23.54 44.28 6.17
N THR A 980 -22.66 44.01 7.14
CA THR A 980 -22.93 43.08 8.23
C THR A 980 -24.08 43.56 9.12
N GLN A 981 -25.01 42.66 9.45
CA GLN A 981 -26.16 42.92 10.32
C GLN A 981 -26.02 42.24 11.69
N GLN A 982 -24.99 41.41 11.87
CA GLN A 982 -24.76 40.63 13.09
C GLN A 982 -23.30 40.74 13.55
N GLU A 983 -23.11 40.89 14.86
CA GLU A 983 -21.78 40.90 15.47
C GLU A 983 -21.07 39.55 15.25
N GLY A 984 -19.80 39.59 14.84
CA GLY A 984 -19.00 38.42 14.51
C GLY A 984 -19.01 38.02 13.02
N VAL A 985 -20.00 38.48 12.25
CA VAL A 985 -20.00 38.29 10.78
C VAL A 985 -19.08 39.32 10.14
N THR A 986 -18.08 38.84 9.38
CA THR A 986 -17.00 39.67 8.83
C THR A 986 -16.79 39.43 7.34
N LEU A 987 -16.35 40.46 6.63
CA LEU A 987 -15.93 40.36 5.23
C LEU A 987 -14.41 40.28 5.18
N ILE A 988 -13.88 39.19 4.64
CA ILE A 988 -12.44 38.95 4.50
C ILE A 988 -12.20 38.54 3.05
N ASN A 989 -11.38 39.31 2.32
CA ASN A 989 -11.05 39.01 0.91
C ASN A 989 -12.27 38.71 0.02
N GLU A 990 -13.32 39.54 0.13
CA GLU A 990 -14.59 39.41 -0.62
C GLU A 990 -15.50 38.25 -0.20
N ASP A 991 -15.06 37.42 0.75
CA ASP A 991 -15.84 36.34 1.36
C ASP A 991 -16.48 36.80 2.68
N VAL A 992 -17.75 36.43 2.90
CA VAL A 992 -18.42 36.63 4.19
C VAL A 992 -18.23 35.41 5.07
N HIS A 993 -17.58 35.62 6.21
CA HIS A 993 -17.33 34.64 7.25
C HIS A 993 -18.39 34.75 8.35
N ILE A 994 -19.02 33.63 8.67
CA ILE A 994 -20.07 33.52 9.68
C ILE A 994 -19.63 32.45 10.68
N PRO A 995 -19.01 32.85 11.81
CA PRO A 995 -18.65 31.91 12.87
C PRO A 995 -19.91 31.33 13.53
N VAL A 996 -19.94 30.00 13.67
CA VAL A 996 -21.05 29.25 14.28
C VAL A 996 -20.54 28.26 15.33
N GLN A 997 -21.41 27.87 16.24
CA GLN A 997 -21.16 26.73 17.14
C GLN A 997 -21.67 25.44 16.49
N GLY A 998 -21.36 24.28 17.04
CA GLY A 998 -21.92 23.01 16.61
C GLY A 998 -23.45 22.99 16.66
N GLY A 999 -24.07 22.28 15.73
CA GLY A 999 -25.52 22.11 15.67
C GLY A 999 -26.07 22.21 14.24
N VAL A 1000 -27.34 22.63 14.14
CA VAL A 1000 -28.05 22.75 12.86
C VAL A 1000 -28.15 24.22 12.44
N HIS A 1001 -27.73 24.50 11.21
CA HIS A 1001 -27.79 25.83 10.62
C HIS A 1001 -28.40 25.78 9.22
N TYR A 1002 -29.34 26.68 8.98
CA TYR A 1002 -29.96 26.89 7.68
C TYR A 1002 -29.63 28.29 7.16
N PHE A 1003 -29.22 28.37 5.91
CA PHE A 1003 -28.91 29.61 5.23
C PHE A 1003 -29.72 29.75 3.94
N GLU A 1004 -30.32 30.92 3.73
CA GLU A 1004 -30.89 31.34 2.45
C GLU A 1004 -30.07 32.52 1.93
N ILE A 1005 -29.61 32.42 0.69
CA ILE A 1005 -28.83 33.47 0.04
C ILE A 1005 -29.61 33.96 -1.18
N THR A 1006 -29.99 35.24 -1.16
CA THR A 1006 -30.75 35.88 -2.25
C THR A 1006 -29.97 37.10 -2.74
N GLY A 1007 -29.62 37.14 -4.02
CA GLY A 1007 -28.89 38.28 -4.60
C GLY A 1007 -28.97 38.28 -6.12
N TYR A 1008 -28.79 39.46 -6.71
CA TYR A 1008 -28.71 39.63 -8.16
C TYR A 1008 -27.23 39.76 -8.54
N CYS A 1009 -26.79 39.04 -9.56
CA CYS A 1009 -25.56 39.42 -10.23
C CYS A 1009 -25.88 40.59 -11.15
N VAL A 1010 -25.13 41.69 -11.00
CA VAL A 1010 -25.07 42.72 -12.04
C VAL A 1010 -24.14 42.16 -13.10
N ASP A 1011 -24.67 41.88 -14.30
CA ASP A 1011 -23.86 41.49 -15.46
C ASP A 1011 -22.65 42.46 -15.57
N GLN A 1012 -21.43 41.96 -15.37
CA GLN A 1012 -20.19 42.68 -15.67
C GLN A 1012 -19.62 42.21 -17.01
#